data_AF-A0A819IQA7-F1
#
_entry.id   AF-A0A819IQA7-F1
#
_cell.length_a   1.000
_cell.length_b   1.000
_cell.length_c   1.000
_cell.angle_alpha   90.00
_cell.angle_beta   90.00
_cell.angle_gamma   90.00
#
_symmetry.space_group_name_H-M   'P 1'
#
loop_
_entity.id
_entity.type
_entity.pdbx_description
1 polymer ?
#
loop_
_entity_poly.entity_id
_entity_poly.type
_entity_poly.pdbx_seq_one_letter_code
_entity_poly.pdbx_strand_id
1 'polypeptide(L)'
;MTDLGRWMKTQLVELNIFESEASRTSAFHLRTAIITTRVYLLMLVLAITILITFTLLKNQTETVSVLNPAEVIYDDLYKKYPTTIQCPCKHISMHYQSFISISVRYHPICSSLFISDRWINILFNTNISFFYPIDFRSSATGQFQLLASLCSLALTSVSDAIDDFLSANFLTPDVFSRLQFDEQIRAQSSFVQISTANVFQNLLRLLRSTTYSNRLQTALQTSRSFLFELNDNNTASVYSWGPAFLDIRRKYCYCNLGATCFLPSTFYLPTAYAVPTYGVYRGTIRPMANVTGFVAGCYPIESVLRSTLECFFDSSCLNTVLQFFSLSINSTFHSLNHNQTRFHPQDPIERLVNELFVEDWTTIRSFSSYYAQCEPISCTYTFTRHNDVLFVITKLLGLYGGLTIALRLLVSHTIGWWRTRTNRPRRPTNVNTTSNVEQQIVTIKNPSKIVYENLFKKYPLTLKCPCNQIVIPYGSFISFSPEYHPVCSSLFISDEWIISTRGRTSIDIYPTVKFEESGPYFFNTLAALCSLTQSTLSNAWQIFNRSSLITVQALSYEELIDRSNATLQQFIRNTLAEFKRIRRLISTHSHSMFLADYNTKFSTSHVNNNDTFIEFSSLPMIIENCSCAINNECKKSIGLYSYYDEQLIFEIPNLFISCSIIQGVLESSLECFFSQSCLDIVQWYIISTESIEIPILNASNTRFLPGTPIGVLLDSLMIEQWGHHIQYDQYFNQCATKLCSYTFISHPNPLYVITILVSLFGGLSIAWRIILPIIVGIIRNRMRSKIFPTTNIQTNHPLRLIDHIQYVWESLKNKLLKFNVFENEATWNNEYHIRTEILDTRIYILCLGISIIILIIYTLLIIQTQSIIINNPSLIQFEHLQKNSKYSSTLNCPCQNISIEYKSFIKIKMDYHPFCSSDFILNSSIWLNQIYFSQATLIYSYIDYRLFIVSQFQWLISLCTLANETLFDELIRFYSNTFISKHLQSRENFEQQVNVTIVQFRISTPRTFLRILDTIRSIAQGNSIVSSTMSNWYFFALNRNVEGDSLWSQSRFYGENNNCSCATNAMCTSQATINGSIVPGFRVGCYALEALLQSTLECLYNITCINVLKNMYYFSNITFRSLDPLVSSSNVTVQTLINELMIVQWETNVNYDQYYLSCAPLQCNYSIHERVSLMYIVTTIIGLFGGLTVVLKIFVPISAKIVRKIRIYHRQQRTVMTMTTVEEQQQNNNN
;
A
#
# COMPACT_ATOMS: atom_id res chain seq x y z
N MET A 1 -29.86 -43.09 59.32
CA MET A 1 -30.36 -42.13 58.30
C MET A 1 -31.88 -42.10 58.19
N THR A 2 -32.57 -43.24 58.34
CA THR A 2 -34.04 -43.37 58.32
C THR A 2 -34.77 -42.61 59.44
N ASP A 3 -34.21 -42.56 60.66
CA ASP A 3 -34.83 -41.81 61.78
C ASP A 3 -34.72 -40.28 61.66
N LEU A 4 -33.69 -39.77 60.99
CA LEU A 4 -33.56 -38.33 60.73
C LEU A 4 -34.63 -37.86 59.72
N GLY A 5 -34.91 -38.68 58.70
CA GLY A 5 -35.97 -38.42 57.72
C GLY A 5 -37.37 -38.48 58.34
N ARG A 6 -37.60 -39.43 59.25
CA ARG A 6 -38.89 -39.54 59.97
C ARG A 6 -39.11 -38.35 60.92
N TRP A 7 -38.07 -37.93 61.64
CA TRP A 7 -38.10 -36.76 62.53
C TRP A 7 -38.28 -35.43 61.77
N MET A 8 -37.59 -35.23 60.64
CA MET A 8 -37.78 -34.03 59.81
C MET A 8 -39.20 -33.97 59.21
N LYS A 9 -39.78 -35.12 58.85
CA LYS A 9 -41.15 -35.20 58.32
C LYS A 9 -42.19 -34.77 59.35
N THR A 10 -42.07 -35.19 60.62
CA THR A 10 -43.00 -34.76 61.69
C THR A 10 -42.88 -33.26 61.95
N GLN A 11 -41.66 -32.72 61.99
CA GLN A 11 -41.42 -31.29 62.23
C GLN A 11 -41.89 -30.39 61.07
N LEU A 12 -41.85 -30.87 59.83
CA LEU A 12 -42.39 -30.14 58.66
C LEU A 12 -43.92 -30.12 58.61
N VAL A 13 -44.59 -31.15 59.15
CA VAL A 13 -46.06 -31.27 59.15
C VAL A 13 -46.71 -30.34 60.17
N GLU A 14 -46.03 -30.06 61.29
CA GLU A 14 -46.50 -29.17 62.37
C GLU A 14 -46.03 -27.70 62.22
N LEU A 15 -45.25 -27.40 61.17
CA LEU A 15 -44.63 -26.09 61.00
C LEU A 15 -45.67 -24.99 60.71
N ASN A 16 -45.77 -24.00 61.60
CA ASN A 16 -46.59 -22.80 61.44
C ASN A 16 -45.72 -21.54 61.57
N ILE A 17 -45.39 -20.90 60.44
CA ILE A 17 -44.52 -19.72 60.39
C ILE A 17 -45.30 -18.43 60.75
N PHE A 18 -46.63 -18.46 60.71
CA PHE A 18 -47.52 -17.32 60.96
C PHE A 18 -48.36 -17.52 62.23
N GLU A 19 -47.70 -17.92 63.33
CA GLU A 19 -48.35 -18.08 64.62
C GLU A 19 -48.81 -16.70 65.17
N SER A 20 -50.08 -16.59 65.54
CA SER A 20 -50.67 -15.40 66.18
C SER A 20 -51.53 -15.79 67.37
N GLU A 21 -51.76 -14.86 68.29
CA GLU A 21 -52.54 -15.11 69.52
C GLU A 21 -53.97 -15.60 69.22
N ALA A 22 -54.56 -15.14 68.12
CA ALA A 22 -55.86 -15.60 67.60
C ALA A 22 -55.85 -17.03 67.02
N SER A 23 -54.67 -17.56 66.64
CA SER A 23 -54.51 -18.93 66.11
C SER A 23 -54.45 -20.00 67.20
N ARG A 24 -54.24 -19.62 68.47
CA ARG A 24 -54.23 -20.52 69.62
C ARG A 24 -55.62 -20.79 70.20
N THR A 25 -56.59 -19.91 69.94
CA THR A 25 -57.92 -19.93 70.58
C THR A 25 -59.05 -20.43 69.67
N SER A 26 -58.84 -20.57 68.35
CA SER A 26 -59.85 -21.11 67.43
C SER A 26 -59.26 -22.05 66.37
N ALA A 27 -59.92 -23.19 66.13
CA ALA A 27 -59.50 -24.18 65.13
C ALA A 27 -59.51 -23.63 63.69
N PHE A 28 -60.34 -22.61 63.43
CA PHE A 28 -60.44 -21.92 62.14
C PHE A 28 -59.20 -21.06 61.83
N HIS A 29 -58.71 -20.29 62.82
CA HIS A 29 -57.51 -19.47 62.64
C HIS A 29 -56.22 -20.31 62.62
N LEU A 30 -56.17 -21.44 63.33
CA LEU A 30 -55.06 -22.40 63.25
C LEU A 30 -54.96 -23.02 61.84
N ARG A 31 -56.07 -23.50 61.27
CA ARG A 31 -56.09 -24.03 59.90
C ARG A 31 -55.69 -22.97 58.88
N THR A 32 -56.14 -21.73 59.07
CA THR A 32 -55.76 -20.61 58.20
C THR A 32 -54.25 -20.39 58.27
N ALA A 33 -53.65 -20.25 59.46
CA ALA A 33 -52.21 -20.03 59.66
C ALA A 33 -51.33 -21.15 59.06
N ILE A 34 -51.77 -22.41 59.17
CA ILE A 34 -51.08 -23.57 58.56
C ILE A 34 -51.16 -23.50 57.03
N ILE A 35 -52.31 -23.13 56.46
CA ILE A 35 -52.46 -22.93 55.01
C ILE A 35 -51.60 -21.75 54.53
N THR A 36 -51.58 -20.63 55.25
CA THR A 36 -50.71 -19.47 54.98
C THR A 36 -49.25 -19.89 54.95
N THR A 37 -48.83 -20.73 55.91
CA THR A 37 -47.46 -21.26 56.00
C THR A 37 -47.12 -22.15 54.81
N ARG A 38 -48.03 -23.02 54.37
CA ARG A 38 -47.83 -23.90 53.21
C ARG A 38 -47.78 -23.14 51.90
N VAL A 39 -48.66 -22.17 51.70
CA VAL A 39 -48.66 -21.28 50.52
C VAL A 39 -47.39 -20.46 50.49
N TYR A 40 -46.94 -19.93 51.63
CA TYR A 40 -45.67 -19.22 51.74
C TYR A 40 -44.47 -20.08 51.37
N LEU A 41 -44.39 -21.31 51.91
CA LEU A 41 -43.28 -22.23 51.59
C LEU A 41 -43.28 -22.65 50.12
N LEU A 42 -44.45 -22.91 49.53
CA LEU A 42 -44.57 -23.27 48.12
C LEU A 42 -44.17 -22.10 47.21
N MET A 43 -44.64 -20.88 47.51
CA MET A 43 -44.26 -19.66 46.79
C MET A 43 -42.77 -19.33 46.95
N LEU A 44 -42.18 -19.59 48.13
CA LEU A 44 -40.76 -19.41 48.38
C LEU A 44 -39.91 -20.40 47.58
N VAL A 45 -40.28 -21.69 47.59
CA VAL A 45 -39.59 -22.72 46.78
C VAL A 45 -39.73 -22.39 45.29
N LEU A 46 -40.92 -22.03 44.82
CA LEU A 46 -41.15 -21.63 43.44
C LEU A 46 -40.29 -20.42 43.06
N ALA A 47 -40.30 -19.35 43.86
CA ALA A 47 -39.49 -18.16 43.60
C ALA A 47 -37.98 -18.45 43.59
N ILE A 48 -37.50 -19.29 44.51
CA ILE A 48 -36.08 -19.71 44.55
C ILE A 48 -35.73 -20.56 43.33
N THR A 49 -36.58 -21.51 42.93
CA THR A 49 -36.34 -22.33 41.73
C THR A 49 -36.33 -21.49 40.45
N ILE A 50 -37.24 -20.53 40.30
CA ILE A 50 -37.26 -19.59 39.17
C ILE A 50 -36.01 -18.73 39.15
N LEU A 51 -35.58 -18.21 40.31
CA LEU A 51 -34.37 -17.40 40.42
C LEU A 51 -33.12 -18.23 40.07
N ILE A 52 -33.04 -19.47 40.57
CA ILE A 52 -31.94 -20.41 40.27
C ILE A 52 -31.90 -20.76 38.79
N THR A 53 -33.02 -21.14 38.18
CA THR A 53 -33.05 -21.48 36.75
C THR A 53 -32.72 -20.27 35.88
N PHE A 54 -33.28 -19.09 36.20
CA PHE A 54 -32.98 -17.85 35.49
C PHE A 54 -31.51 -17.43 35.62
N THR A 55 -30.89 -17.59 36.79
CA THR A 55 -29.48 -17.29 36.98
C THR A 55 -28.56 -18.35 36.37
N LEU A 56 -28.94 -19.63 36.34
CA LEU A 56 -28.13 -20.69 35.70
C LEU A 56 -28.20 -20.65 34.17
N LEU A 57 -29.35 -20.32 33.59
CA LEU A 57 -29.55 -20.24 32.14
C LEU A 57 -28.95 -18.97 31.51
N LYS A 58 -28.58 -17.98 32.32
CA LYS A 58 -27.97 -16.75 31.86
C LYS A 58 -26.48 -16.95 31.61
N ASN A 59 -26.10 -17.11 30.35
CA ASN A 59 -24.70 -17.13 29.93
C ASN A 59 -24.06 -15.76 30.13
N GLN A 60 -22.87 -15.73 30.73
CA GLN A 60 -22.01 -14.56 30.72
C GLN A 60 -20.95 -14.72 29.63
N THR A 61 -20.81 -13.68 28.82
CA THR A 61 -19.64 -13.49 27.97
C THR A 61 -18.54 -12.87 28.82
N GLU A 62 -17.48 -13.64 29.06
CA GLU A 62 -16.26 -13.11 29.67
C GLU A 62 -15.31 -12.67 28.56
N THR A 63 -14.83 -11.44 28.67
CA THR A 63 -13.73 -10.90 27.87
C THR A 63 -12.46 -11.06 28.70
N VAL A 64 -11.51 -11.85 28.21
CA VAL A 64 -10.18 -11.95 28.83
C VAL A 64 -9.21 -11.14 27.99
N SER A 65 -8.44 -10.27 28.66
CA SER A 65 -7.34 -9.51 28.07
C SER A 65 -6.01 -10.04 28.59
N VAL A 66 -5.12 -10.40 27.66
CA VAL A 66 -3.73 -10.75 27.96
C VAL A 66 -2.87 -9.57 27.52
N LEU A 67 -2.21 -8.91 28.47
CA LEU A 67 -1.31 -7.79 28.20
C LEU A 67 0.04 -8.30 27.65
N ASN A 68 0.56 -7.65 26.61
CA ASN A 68 1.85 -7.95 25.98
C ASN A 68 2.14 -9.46 25.82
N PRO A 69 1.30 -10.21 25.08
CA PRO A 69 1.46 -11.65 24.94
C PRO A 69 2.74 -12.00 24.17
N ALA A 70 3.39 -13.09 24.57
CA ALA A 70 4.47 -13.70 23.79
C ALA A 70 3.90 -14.45 22.57
N GLU A 71 4.71 -14.61 21.51
CA GLU A 71 4.31 -15.30 20.25
C GLU A 71 3.65 -16.67 20.52
N VAL A 72 4.24 -17.49 21.39
CA VAL A 72 3.72 -18.82 21.74
C VAL A 72 2.32 -18.75 22.38
N ILE A 73 2.09 -17.77 23.25
CA ILE A 73 0.80 -17.58 23.92
C ILE A 73 -0.25 -17.14 22.89
N TYR A 74 0.12 -16.25 21.96
CA TYR A 74 -0.75 -15.85 20.88
C TYR A 74 -1.14 -17.03 19.98
N ASP A 75 -0.18 -17.85 19.57
CA ASP A 75 -0.44 -19.02 18.72
C ASP A 75 -1.40 -20.01 19.38
N ASP A 76 -1.24 -20.27 20.68
CA ASP A 76 -2.14 -21.13 21.44
C ASP A 76 -3.55 -20.52 21.57
N LEU A 77 -3.64 -19.21 21.86
CA LEU A 77 -4.92 -18.51 21.94
C LEU A 77 -5.62 -18.45 20.58
N TYR A 78 -4.89 -18.23 19.49
CA TYR A 78 -5.43 -18.19 18.14
C TYR A 78 -5.94 -19.57 17.71
N LYS A 79 -5.23 -20.65 18.02
CA LYS A 79 -5.71 -22.03 17.78
C LYS A 79 -7.02 -22.32 18.52
N LYS A 80 -7.16 -21.81 19.75
CA LYS A 80 -8.32 -22.10 20.61
C LYS A 80 -9.52 -21.18 20.35
N TYR A 81 -9.28 -19.92 19.98
CA TYR A 81 -10.30 -18.88 19.81
C TYR A 81 -10.15 -18.08 18.51
N PRO A 82 -10.03 -18.74 17.33
CA PRO A 82 -9.65 -18.08 16.07
C PRO A 82 -10.63 -17.01 15.61
N THR A 83 -11.90 -17.10 16.01
CA THR A 83 -12.98 -16.19 15.55
C THR A 83 -13.21 -14.97 16.44
N THR A 84 -12.67 -14.97 17.65
CA THR A 84 -12.97 -13.93 18.66
C THR A 84 -11.73 -13.23 19.20
N ILE A 85 -10.53 -13.73 18.88
CA ILE A 85 -9.28 -13.13 19.30
C ILE A 85 -8.96 -11.88 18.47
N GLN A 86 -8.63 -10.78 19.15
CA GLN A 86 -8.19 -9.54 18.54
C GLN A 86 -6.96 -9.04 19.30
N CYS A 87 -5.88 -8.81 18.57
CA CYS A 87 -4.57 -8.45 19.12
C CYS A 87 -4.06 -7.22 18.39
N PRO A 88 -4.47 -6.00 18.79
CA PRO A 88 -3.99 -4.77 18.20
C PRO A 88 -2.46 -4.65 18.29
N CYS A 89 -1.83 -4.38 17.14
CA CYS A 89 -0.40 -4.05 17.08
C CYS A 89 -0.14 -2.68 17.72
N LYS A 90 0.99 -2.54 18.41
CA LYS A 90 1.52 -1.24 18.85
C LYS A 90 1.99 -0.42 17.64
N HIS A 91 2.61 -1.07 16.67
CA HIS A 91 3.02 -0.49 15.40
C HIS A 91 2.15 -1.03 14.26
N ILE A 92 1.26 -0.18 13.73
CA ILE A 92 0.35 -0.54 12.62
C ILE A 92 1.10 -0.55 11.28
N SER A 93 2.23 0.15 11.20
CA SER A 93 3.07 0.30 10.02
C SER A 93 4.48 -0.20 10.32
N MET A 94 4.95 -1.16 9.53
CA MET A 94 6.27 -1.80 9.69
C MET A 94 6.95 -1.92 8.32
N HIS A 95 8.24 -1.63 8.22
CA HIS A 95 8.97 -1.83 6.96
C HIS A 95 9.10 -3.31 6.61
N TYR A 96 8.87 -3.68 5.35
CA TYR A 96 9.03 -5.07 4.89
C TYR A 96 10.44 -5.62 5.17
N GLN A 97 11.47 -4.78 5.06
CA GLN A 97 12.87 -5.14 5.34
C GLN A 97 13.10 -5.74 6.74
N SER A 98 12.24 -5.42 7.71
CA SER A 98 12.40 -5.90 9.09
C SER A 98 12.08 -7.40 9.26
N PHE A 99 11.36 -8.01 8.32
CA PHE A 99 10.94 -9.41 8.40
C PHE A 99 10.94 -10.17 7.05
N ILE A 100 11.34 -9.53 5.96
CA ILE A 100 11.53 -10.12 4.63
C ILE A 100 12.94 -9.82 4.13
N SER A 101 13.57 -10.81 3.50
CA SER A 101 14.68 -10.59 2.58
C SER A 101 14.42 -11.28 1.25
N ILE A 102 14.76 -10.60 0.14
CA ILE A 102 14.65 -11.15 -1.21
C ILE A 102 16.06 -11.21 -1.80
N SER A 103 16.45 -12.36 -2.34
CA SER A 103 17.65 -12.53 -3.14
C SER A 103 17.33 -13.12 -4.51
N VAL A 104 18.08 -12.70 -5.52
CA VAL A 104 17.82 -13.05 -6.92
C VAL A 104 19.07 -13.67 -7.52
N ARG A 105 18.90 -14.80 -8.21
CA ARG A 105 19.96 -15.37 -9.03
C ARG A 105 19.66 -15.06 -10.49
N TYR A 106 20.66 -14.50 -11.18
CA TYR A 106 20.56 -14.13 -12.58
C TYR A 106 21.13 -15.22 -13.50
N HIS A 107 20.74 -15.14 -14.77
CA HIS A 107 21.19 -16.03 -15.82
C HIS A 107 22.72 -15.95 -15.95
N PRO A 108 23.44 -17.08 -16.14
CA PRO A 108 24.90 -17.11 -16.20
C PRO A 108 25.52 -16.14 -17.21
N ILE A 109 24.79 -15.80 -18.28
CA ILE A 109 25.24 -14.79 -19.26
C ILE A 109 25.55 -13.44 -18.62
N CYS A 110 24.75 -13.00 -17.64
CA CYS A 110 24.84 -11.67 -17.02
C CYS A 110 25.97 -11.56 -15.98
N SER A 111 26.67 -12.65 -15.69
CA SER A 111 27.89 -12.66 -14.88
C SER A 111 29.08 -13.25 -15.63
N SER A 112 28.91 -13.57 -16.92
CA SER A 112 29.93 -14.18 -17.76
C SER A 112 30.89 -13.14 -18.36
N LEU A 113 32.01 -13.64 -18.88
CA LEU A 113 32.95 -12.82 -19.64
C LEU A 113 32.33 -12.26 -20.94
N PHE A 114 31.27 -12.88 -21.48
CA PHE A 114 30.65 -12.48 -22.76
C PHE A 114 29.92 -11.14 -22.72
N ILE A 115 29.69 -10.56 -21.55
CA ILE A 115 29.15 -9.19 -21.42
C ILE A 115 30.19 -8.18 -20.95
N SER A 116 31.46 -8.60 -20.82
CA SER A 116 32.53 -7.72 -20.36
C SER A 116 33.09 -6.85 -21.48
N ASP A 117 33.63 -5.67 -21.11
CA ASP A 117 34.34 -4.78 -22.04
C ASP A 117 35.47 -5.50 -22.78
N ARG A 118 36.14 -6.46 -22.11
CA ARG A 118 37.20 -7.28 -22.72
C ARG A 118 36.68 -8.09 -23.90
N TRP A 119 35.52 -8.74 -23.76
CA TRP A 119 34.91 -9.51 -24.84
C TRP A 119 34.43 -8.61 -25.98
N ILE A 120 33.75 -7.52 -25.64
CA ILE A 120 33.25 -6.55 -26.62
C ILE A 120 34.39 -5.95 -27.45
N ASN A 121 35.50 -5.57 -26.81
CA ASN A 121 36.68 -5.04 -27.51
C ASN A 121 37.36 -6.06 -28.43
N ILE A 122 37.29 -7.35 -28.10
CA ILE A 122 37.82 -8.44 -28.96
C ILE A 122 36.99 -8.60 -30.23
N LEU A 123 35.67 -8.42 -30.13
CA LEU A 123 34.76 -8.50 -31.27
C LEU A 123 34.88 -7.29 -32.20
N PHE A 124 35.43 -6.17 -31.70
CA PHE A 124 35.52 -4.93 -32.45
C PHE A 124 36.63 -4.96 -33.51
N ASN A 125 36.28 -4.53 -34.72
CA ASN A 125 37.21 -4.30 -35.81
C ASN A 125 36.97 -2.89 -36.38
N THR A 126 38.02 -2.12 -36.65
CA THR A 126 37.87 -0.76 -37.22
C THR A 126 37.29 -0.76 -38.63
N ASN A 127 37.42 -1.88 -39.33
CA ASN A 127 36.99 -2.11 -40.71
C ASN A 127 35.64 -2.83 -40.80
N ILE A 128 34.83 -2.71 -39.74
CA ILE A 128 33.58 -3.48 -39.57
C ILE A 128 32.54 -3.25 -40.67
N SER A 129 32.53 -2.05 -41.26
CA SER A 129 31.61 -1.68 -42.34
C SER A 129 31.96 -2.34 -43.68
N PHE A 130 33.18 -2.85 -43.86
CA PHE A 130 33.55 -3.59 -45.08
C PHE A 130 33.00 -5.01 -45.13
N PHE A 131 32.61 -5.57 -43.98
CA PHE A 131 31.94 -6.87 -43.95
C PHE A 131 30.51 -6.76 -44.45
N TYR A 132 30.00 -7.87 -44.97
CA TYR A 132 28.59 -7.96 -45.33
C TYR A 132 27.70 -7.63 -44.10
N PRO A 133 26.62 -6.82 -44.20
CA PRO A 133 25.91 -6.35 -43.01
C PRO A 133 25.27 -7.46 -42.14
N ILE A 134 25.04 -8.66 -42.68
CA ILE A 134 24.58 -9.82 -41.91
C ILE A 134 25.72 -10.77 -41.48
N ASP A 135 26.98 -10.43 -41.80
CA ASP A 135 28.14 -11.14 -41.28
C ASP A 135 28.20 -11.03 -39.76
N PHE A 136 28.55 -12.11 -39.09
CA PHE A 136 28.66 -12.08 -37.63
C PHE A 136 29.72 -11.08 -37.16
N ARG A 137 30.81 -10.90 -37.91
CA ARG A 137 31.87 -9.91 -37.56
C ARG A 137 31.39 -8.47 -37.65
N SER A 138 30.39 -8.18 -38.49
CA SER A 138 29.84 -6.83 -38.59
C SER A 138 28.93 -6.50 -37.40
N SER A 139 28.13 -7.47 -36.94
CA SER A 139 27.06 -7.24 -35.97
C SER A 139 27.39 -7.64 -34.52
N ALA A 140 28.36 -8.55 -34.31
CA ALA A 140 28.63 -9.13 -32.98
C ALA A 140 28.97 -8.09 -31.90
N THR A 141 29.78 -7.07 -32.22
CA THR A 141 30.16 -6.04 -31.24
C THR A 141 28.94 -5.31 -30.66
N GLY A 142 28.03 -4.85 -31.53
CA GLY A 142 26.80 -4.17 -31.11
C GLY A 142 25.82 -5.11 -30.40
N GLN A 143 25.72 -6.36 -30.87
CA GLN A 143 24.85 -7.37 -30.23
C GLN A 143 25.26 -7.68 -28.79
N PHE A 144 26.56 -7.87 -28.53
CA PHE A 144 27.05 -8.15 -27.18
C PHE A 144 27.05 -6.93 -26.26
N GLN A 145 27.24 -5.73 -26.79
CA GLN A 145 27.01 -4.50 -26.02
C GLN A 145 25.58 -4.39 -25.55
N LEU A 146 24.63 -4.63 -26.46
CA LEU A 146 23.23 -4.54 -26.13
C LEU A 146 22.81 -5.62 -25.12
N LEU A 147 23.35 -6.84 -25.26
CA LEU A 147 23.17 -7.89 -24.27
C LEU A 147 23.73 -7.49 -22.89
N ALA A 148 24.92 -6.89 -22.84
CA ALA A 148 25.51 -6.37 -21.60
C ALA A 148 24.65 -5.28 -20.97
N SER A 149 24.17 -4.33 -21.77
CA SER A 149 23.24 -3.29 -21.32
C SER A 149 21.93 -3.86 -20.81
N LEU A 150 21.32 -4.82 -21.51
CA LEU A 150 20.07 -5.46 -21.08
C LEU A 150 20.24 -6.21 -19.75
N CYS A 151 21.37 -6.89 -19.54
CA CYS A 151 21.73 -7.49 -18.25
C CYS A 151 21.86 -6.43 -17.14
N SER A 152 22.60 -5.35 -17.40
CA SER A 152 22.79 -4.26 -16.43
C SER A 152 21.47 -3.59 -16.05
N LEU A 153 20.65 -3.24 -17.04
CA LEU A 153 19.35 -2.61 -16.82
C LEU A 153 18.38 -3.54 -16.09
N ALA A 154 18.38 -4.84 -16.38
CA ALA A 154 17.57 -5.81 -15.67
C ALA A 154 18.00 -5.96 -14.20
N LEU A 155 19.32 -6.05 -13.94
CA LEU A 155 19.90 -6.11 -12.60
C LEU A 155 19.48 -4.89 -11.77
N THR A 156 19.72 -3.67 -12.29
CA THR A 156 19.36 -2.42 -11.62
C THR A 156 17.84 -2.31 -11.42
N SER A 157 17.04 -2.65 -12.44
CA SER A 157 15.57 -2.60 -12.32
C SER A 157 15.02 -3.53 -11.23
N VAL A 158 15.60 -4.73 -11.09
CA VAL A 158 15.24 -5.67 -10.03
C VAL A 158 15.72 -5.18 -8.66
N SER A 159 16.96 -4.70 -8.56
CA SER A 159 17.51 -4.18 -7.31
C SER A 159 16.68 -3.01 -6.79
N ASP A 160 16.38 -2.03 -7.65
CA ASP A 160 15.58 -0.86 -7.31
C ASP A 160 14.18 -1.27 -6.85
N ALA A 161 13.53 -2.20 -7.57
CA ALA A 161 12.19 -2.67 -7.21
C ALA A 161 12.17 -3.43 -5.88
N ILE A 162 13.23 -4.18 -5.56
CA ILE A 162 13.38 -4.84 -4.26
C ILE A 162 13.59 -3.80 -3.16
N ASP A 163 14.45 -2.81 -3.36
CA ASP A 163 14.72 -1.75 -2.38
C ASP A 163 13.45 -0.92 -2.10
N ASP A 164 12.72 -0.55 -3.14
CA ASP A 164 11.45 0.16 -3.03
C ASP A 164 10.40 -0.69 -2.28
N PHE A 165 10.34 -1.99 -2.56
CA PHE A 165 9.45 -2.91 -1.85
C PHE A 165 9.83 -3.09 -0.38
N LEU A 166 11.11 -3.32 -0.08
CA LEU A 166 11.60 -3.57 1.27
C LEU A 166 11.50 -2.32 2.16
N SER A 167 11.66 -1.13 1.57
CA SER A 167 11.46 0.15 2.25
C SER A 167 9.98 0.52 2.43
N ALA A 168 9.07 -0.07 1.64
CA ALA A 168 7.65 0.15 1.80
C ALA A 168 7.10 -0.40 3.14
N ASN A 169 5.99 0.17 3.58
CA ASN A 169 5.33 -0.20 4.83
C ASN A 169 4.31 -1.32 4.62
N PHE A 170 4.46 -2.38 5.41
CA PHE A 170 3.43 -3.36 5.69
C PHE A 170 2.47 -2.81 6.75
N LEU A 171 1.18 -2.77 6.42
CA LEU A 171 0.15 -2.20 7.26
C LEU A 171 -0.73 -3.29 7.86
N THR A 172 -0.80 -3.36 9.19
CA THR A 172 -1.78 -4.21 9.86
C THR A 172 -2.21 -3.65 11.22
N PRO A 173 -3.52 -3.46 11.46
CA PRO A 173 -4.01 -2.97 12.75
C PRO A 173 -3.99 -4.06 13.83
N ASP A 174 -3.98 -5.34 13.46
CA ASP A 174 -4.01 -6.49 14.35
C ASP A 174 -2.96 -7.54 13.93
N VAL A 175 -2.49 -8.36 14.87
CA VAL A 175 -1.55 -9.46 14.58
C VAL A 175 -2.20 -10.46 13.62
N PHE A 176 -1.54 -10.71 12.48
CA PHE A 176 -1.91 -11.76 11.54
C PHE A 176 -1.56 -13.14 12.09
N SER A 177 -2.37 -14.14 11.78
CA SER A 177 -1.94 -15.53 11.97
C SER A 177 -0.80 -15.88 11.02
N ARG A 178 0.01 -16.89 11.38
CA ARG A 178 1.14 -17.34 10.55
C ARG A 178 0.72 -17.66 9.11
N LEU A 179 -0.44 -18.31 8.92
CA LEU A 179 -0.98 -18.59 7.58
C LEU A 179 -1.34 -17.30 6.82
N GLN A 180 -2.03 -16.36 7.46
CA GLN A 180 -2.41 -15.08 6.84
C GLN A 180 -1.17 -14.25 6.47
N PHE A 181 -0.18 -14.20 7.35
CA PHE A 181 1.11 -13.56 7.09
C PHE A 181 1.80 -14.20 5.87
N ASP A 182 1.92 -15.53 5.85
CA ASP A 182 2.58 -16.24 4.75
C ASP A 182 1.90 -16.02 3.39
N GLU A 183 0.57 -16.08 3.33
CA GLU A 183 -0.19 -15.80 2.10
C GLU A 183 -0.01 -14.36 1.65
N GLN A 184 -0.09 -13.40 2.57
CA GLN A 184 0.08 -11.99 2.24
C GLN A 184 1.49 -11.69 1.72
N ILE A 185 2.53 -12.22 2.36
CA ILE A 185 3.92 -12.00 1.93
C ILE A 185 4.19 -12.67 0.57
N ARG A 186 3.64 -13.87 0.34
CA ARG A 186 3.77 -14.54 -0.97
C ARG A 186 3.11 -13.74 -2.09
N ALA A 187 1.91 -13.21 -1.85
CA ALA A 187 1.20 -12.39 -2.82
C ALA A 187 1.97 -11.10 -3.16
N GLN A 188 2.46 -10.39 -2.14
CA GLN A 188 3.20 -9.13 -2.31
C GLN A 188 4.56 -9.33 -2.98
N SER A 189 5.32 -10.36 -2.59
CA SER A 189 6.59 -10.68 -3.25
C SER A 189 6.39 -11.10 -4.72
N SER A 190 5.40 -11.94 -5.02
CA SER A 190 5.05 -12.30 -6.41
C SER A 190 4.58 -11.11 -7.23
N PHE A 191 3.89 -10.15 -6.60
CA PHE A 191 3.50 -8.91 -7.25
C PHE A 191 4.72 -8.10 -7.71
N VAL A 192 5.72 -7.90 -6.85
CA VAL A 192 6.94 -7.15 -7.19
C VAL A 192 7.67 -7.77 -8.38
N GLN A 193 7.73 -9.10 -8.42
CA GLN A 193 8.36 -9.83 -9.53
C GLN A 193 7.68 -9.55 -10.87
N ILE A 194 6.34 -9.68 -10.91
CA ILE A 194 5.55 -9.54 -12.13
C ILE A 194 5.50 -8.07 -12.57
N SER A 195 5.30 -7.14 -11.64
CA SER A 195 5.21 -5.71 -11.96
C SER A 195 6.53 -5.18 -12.52
N THR A 196 7.67 -5.60 -11.97
CA THR A 196 9.00 -5.18 -12.44
C THR A 196 9.26 -5.65 -13.87
N ALA A 197 8.97 -6.92 -14.18
CA ALA A 197 9.13 -7.47 -15.52
C ALA A 197 8.25 -6.73 -16.55
N ASN A 198 6.98 -6.50 -16.20
CA ASN A 198 6.04 -5.80 -17.08
C ASN A 198 6.44 -4.35 -17.37
N VAL A 199 6.89 -3.60 -16.35
CA VAL A 199 7.36 -2.21 -16.52
C VAL A 199 8.56 -2.16 -17.46
N PHE A 200 9.51 -3.07 -17.28
CA PHE A 200 10.70 -3.17 -18.14
C PHE A 200 10.32 -3.53 -19.59
N GLN A 201 9.44 -4.52 -19.79
CA GLN A 201 8.98 -4.93 -21.12
C GLN A 201 8.25 -3.80 -21.87
N ASN A 202 7.39 -3.03 -21.18
CA ASN A 202 6.70 -1.90 -21.81
C ASN A 202 7.68 -0.85 -22.33
N LEU A 203 8.66 -0.49 -21.50
CA LEU A 203 9.68 0.50 -21.87
C LEU A 203 10.52 0.00 -23.05
N LEU A 204 10.93 -1.27 -23.02
CA LEU A 204 11.71 -1.87 -24.12
C LEU A 204 10.91 -1.94 -25.43
N ARG A 205 9.64 -2.37 -25.38
CA ARG A 205 8.75 -2.44 -26.55
C ARG A 205 8.57 -1.05 -27.18
N LEU A 206 8.39 -0.04 -26.33
CA LEU A 206 8.26 1.32 -26.78
C LEU A 206 9.51 1.80 -27.52
N LEU A 207 10.68 1.62 -26.91
CA LEU A 207 11.94 2.07 -27.48
C LEU A 207 12.26 1.35 -28.79
N ARG A 208 11.95 0.06 -28.91
CA ARG A 208 12.04 -0.71 -30.16
C ARG A 208 11.15 -0.11 -31.25
N SER A 209 9.87 0.07 -30.93
CA SER A 209 8.91 0.65 -31.88
C SER A 209 9.31 2.05 -32.32
N THR A 210 9.76 2.91 -31.41
CA THR A 210 10.14 4.29 -31.73
C THR A 210 11.43 4.36 -32.53
N THR A 211 12.39 3.47 -32.24
CA THR A 211 13.64 3.36 -33.02
C THR A 211 13.34 3.03 -34.48
N TYR A 212 12.48 2.04 -34.70
CA TYR A 212 12.06 1.63 -36.04
C TYR A 212 11.19 2.69 -36.72
N SER A 213 10.14 3.17 -36.03
CA SER A 213 9.19 4.15 -36.55
C SER A 213 9.84 5.47 -36.94
N ASN A 214 10.84 5.93 -36.19
CA ASN A 214 11.57 7.16 -36.52
C ASN A 214 12.71 6.94 -37.54
N ARG A 215 12.91 5.71 -38.02
CA ARG A 215 14.01 5.36 -38.94
C ARG A 215 15.37 5.83 -38.43
N LEU A 216 15.64 5.61 -37.14
CA LEU A 216 16.93 5.96 -36.57
C LEU A 216 18.02 5.21 -37.34
N GLN A 217 19.05 5.92 -37.78
CA GLN A 217 20.07 5.34 -38.64
C GLN A 217 21.07 4.54 -37.81
N THR A 218 21.26 3.28 -38.18
CA THR A 218 22.34 2.44 -37.66
C THR A 218 23.67 2.77 -38.34
N ALA A 219 24.77 2.73 -37.58
CA ALA A 219 26.10 3.00 -38.10
C ALA A 219 26.52 2.04 -39.22
N LEU A 220 26.17 0.75 -39.09
CA LEU A 220 26.50 -0.30 -40.05
C LEU A 220 25.61 -0.31 -41.29
N GLN A 221 24.72 0.69 -41.44
CA GLN A 221 23.83 0.81 -42.58
C GLN A 221 22.93 -0.42 -42.80
N THR A 222 22.61 -1.15 -41.73
CA THR A 222 21.67 -2.28 -41.74
C THR A 222 20.22 -1.82 -41.83
N SER A 223 19.94 -0.60 -41.37
CA SER A 223 18.63 0.06 -41.49
C SER A 223 18.45 0.74 -42.85
N ARG A 224 19.45 1.50 -43.30
CA ARG A 224 19.55 2.14 -44.64
C ARG A 224 20.99 2.21 -45.12
N SER A 225 21.18 1.99 -46.41
CA SER A 225 22.46 2.16 -47.12
C SER A 225 22.48 3.48 -47.87
N PHE A 226 23.65 4.10 -47.96
CA PHE A 226 23.82 5.35 -48.71
C PHE A 226 24.73 5.15 -49.93
N LEU A 227 24.32 5.71 -51.06
CA LEU A 227 25.08 5.80 -52.31
C LEU A 227 25.38 7.27 -52.58
N PHE A 228 26.52 7.60 -53.17
CA PHE A 228 26.79 8.97 -53.58
C PHE A 228 27.02 9.09 -55.07
N GLU A 229 26.66 10.25 -55.60
CA GLU A 229 26.85 10.66 -56.99
C GLU A 229 27.51 12.04 -56.99
N LEU A 230 28.58 12.19 -57.77
CA LEU A 230 29.26 13.48 -57.92
C LEU A 230 28.62 14.23 -59.08
N ASN A 231 28.06 15.40 -58.77
CA ASN A 231 27.53 16.30 -59.78
C ASN A 231 28.69 17.05 -60.47
N ASP A 232 28.45 17.55 -61.69
CA ASP A 232 29.40 18.32 -62.52
C ASP A 232 30.07 19.52 -61.81
N ASN A 233 29.50 19.99 -60.68
CA ASN A 233 29.96 21.14 -59.91
C ASN A 233 30.83 20.77 -58.66
N ASN A 234 31.38 19.55 -58.58
CA ASN A 234 32.07 19.03 -57.38
C ASN A 234 31.19 18.99 -56.11
N THR A 235 29.86 18.95 -56.28
CA THR A 235 28.92 18.70 -55.17
C THR A 235 28.49 17.25 -55.21
N ALA A 236 28.48 16.56 -54.07
CA ALA A 236 28.00 15.18 -54.00
C ALA A 236 26.52 15.14 -53.60
N SER A 237 25.70 14.47 -54.39
CA SER A 237 24.35 14.05 -54.02
C SER A 237 24.46 12.70 -53.29
N VAL A 238 23.79 12.55 -52.15
CA VAL A 238 23.74 11.27 -51.41
C VAL A 238 22.32 10.75 -51.43
N TYR A 239 22.18 9.50 -51.84
CA TYR A 239 20.93 8.79 -51.99
C TYR A 239 20.82 7.70 -50.93
N SER A 240 19.67 7.61 -50.27
CA SER A 240 19.40 6.57 -49.26
C SER A 240 18.54 5.47 -49.85
N TRP A 241 18.88 4.22 -49.55
CA TRP A 241 18.14 3.03 -49.97
C TRP A 241 17.86 2.12 -48.78
N GLY A 242 16.74 1.41 -48.82
CA GLY A 242 16.50 0.33 -47.87
C GLY A 242 17.27 -0.91 -48.27
N PRO A 243 18.15 -1.44 -47.42
CA PRO A 243 18.85 -2.66 -47.72
C PRO A 243 17.85 -3.81 -47.84
N ALA A 244 18.05 -4.59 -48.90
CA ALA A 244 17.41 -5.88 -49.08
C ALA A 244 18.44 -6.98 -48.84
N PHE A 245 18.20 -7.81 -47.83
CA PHE A 245 18.99 -9.00 -47.58
C PHE A 245 18.37 -10.19 -48.31
N LEU A 246 19.22 -11.10 -48.80
CA LEU A 246 18.79 -12.29 -49.52
C LEU A 246 19.10 -13.53 -48.67
N ASP A 247 18.08 -14.34 -48.38
CA ASP A 247 18.31 -15.67 -47.79
C ASP A 247 18.90 -16.64 -48.83
N ILE A 248 19.49 -17.74 -48.35
CA ILE A 248 20.02 -18.88 -49.13
C ILE A 248 18.95 -19.43 -50.10
N ARG A 249 17.66 -19.28 -49.77
CA ARG A 249 16.51 -19.67 -50.62
C ARG A 249 16.03 -18.60 -51.61
N ARG A 250 16.76 -17.48 -51.77
CA ARG A 250 16.39 -16.31 -52.58
C ARG A 250 15.13 -15.57 -52.14
N LYS A 251 14.74 -15.69 -50.86
CA LYS A 251 13.69 -14.85 -50.28
C LYS A 251 14.28 -13.48 -49.92
N TYR A 252 13.65 -12.41 -50.37
CA TYR A 252 14.06 -11.04 -50.05
C TYR A 252 13.54 -10.64 -48.66
N CYS A 253 14.40 -9.96 -47.92
CA CYS A 253 14.15 -9.41 -46.60
C CYS A 253 14.45 -7.92 -46.68
N TYR A 254 13.42 -7.08 -46.66
CA TYR A 254 13.57 -5.64 -46.87
C TYR A 254 13.44 -4.87 -45.57
N CYS A 255 14.48 -4.12 -45.19
CA CYS A 255 14.47 -3.34 -43.95
C CYS A 255 13.56 -2.11 -43.97
N ASN A 256 13.13 -1.68 -45.16
CA ASN A 256 12.11 -0.64 -45.29
C ASN A 256 10.69 -1.11 -45.00
N LEU A 257 10.43 -2.44 -44.95
CA LEU A 257 9.07 -2.98 -44.89
C LEU A 257 8.65 -3.50 -43.51
N GLY A 258 9.60 -3.70 -42.60
CA GLY A 258 9.34 -4.19 -41.25
C GLY A 258 10.62 -4.42 -40.44
N ALA A 259 10.56 -4.22 -39.12
CA ALA A 259 11.65 -4.52 -38.19
C ALA A 259 11.93 -6.04 -38.07
N THR A 260 10.97 -6.87 -38.51
CA THR A 260 10.97 -8.33 -38.43
C THR A 260 11.81 -9.01 -39.51
N CYS A 261 12.55 -8.23 -40.30
CA CYS A 261 13.48 -8.75 -41.28
C CYS A 261 14.80 -9.16 -40.61
N PHE A 262 15.06 -10.48 -40.54
CA PHE A 262 16.29 -11.06 -40.02
C PHE A 262 16.68 -12.32 -40.82
N LEU A 263 17.98 -12.59 -40.88
CA LEU A 263 18.59 -13.78 -41.47
C LEU A 263 19.56 -14.42 -40.47
N PRO A 264 19.84 -15.73 -40.57
CA PRO A 264 20.89 -16.36 -39.78
C PRO A 264 22.22 -15.64 -39.95
N SER A 265 22.89 -15.35 -38.84
CA SER A 265 24.21 -14.72 -38.87
C SER A 265 25.29 -15.77 -39.13
N THR A 266 26.17 -15.49 -40.08
CA THR A 266 27.24 -16.41 -40.49
C THR A 266 28.52 -15.65 -40.79
N PHE A 267 29.65 -16.34 -40.86
CA PHE A 267 30.88 -15.75 -41.37
C PHE A 267 30.91 -15.86 -42.90
N TYR A 268 31.17 -14.76 -43.60
CA TYR A 268 31.27 -14.72 -45.07
C TYR A 268 32.72 -14.45 -45.53
N LEU A 269 33.01 -14.68 -46.82
CA LEU A 269 34.34 -14.41 -47.37
C LEU A 269 34.64 -12.88 -47.41
N PRO A 270 35.79 -12.42 -46.88
CA PRO A 270 36.14 -10.99 -46.86
C PRO A 270 36.28 -10.33 -48.25
N THR A 271 36.55 -11.11 -49.30
CA THR A 271 36.75 -10.61 -50.67
C THR A 271 35.45 -10.38 -51.44
N ALA A 272 34.30 -10.73 -50.85
CA ALA A 272 33.00 -10.36 -51.38
C ALA A 272 32.69 -8.93 -50.91
N TYR A 273 33.33 -7.92 -51.52
CA TYR A 273 32.92 -6.54 -51.32
C TYR A 273 31.43 -6.46 -51.60
N ALA A 274 30.67 -6.18 -50.55
CA ALA A 274 29.24 -6.02 -50.63
C ALA A 274 29.01 -4.65 -51.27
N VAL A 275 29.18 -4.54 -52.59
CA VAL A 275 28.79 -3.33 -53.33
C VAL A 275 27.29 -3.45 -53.56
N PRO A 276 26.43 -2.76 -52.78
CA PRO A 276 25.01 -2.75 -53.06
C PRO A 276 24.80 -2.11 -54.44
N THR A 277 24.34 -2.89 -55.41
CA THR A 277 23.85 -2.32 -56.67
C THR A 277 22.42 -1.84 -56.37
N TYR A 278 22.22 -0.53 -56.22
CA TYR A 278 20.91 0.08 -55.87
C TYR A 278 20.31 -0.44 -54.56
N GLY A 279 21.10 -0.52 -53.48
CA GLY A 279 20.62 -0.95 -52.16
C GLY A 279 20.35 -2.46 -52.01
N VAL A 280 20.55 -3.25 -53.07
CA VAL A 280 20.48 -4.72 -53.00
C VAL A 280 21.89 -5.28 -52.98
N TYR A 281 22.23 -5.94 -51.88
CA TYR A 281 23.49 -6.68 -51.79
C TYR A 281 23.40 -7.95 -52.63
N ARG A 282 23.77 -7.86 -53.92
CA ARG A 282 23.78 -8.99 -54.85
C ARG A 282 25.18 -9.62 -54.87
N GLY A 283 25.31 -10.80 -54.29
CA GLY A 283 26.52 -11.61 -54.40
C GLY A 283 26.20 -13.10 -54.24
N THR A 284 26.93 -13.96 -54.93
CA THR A 284 26.99 -15.40 -54.67
C THR A 284 27.81 -15.66 -53.40
N ILE A 285 27.37 -15.12 -52.27
CA ILE A 285 28.16 -15.16 -51.03
C ILE A 285 27.95 -16.53 -50.38
N ARG A 286 29.00 -17.36 -50.39
CA ARG A 286 29.00 -18.65 -49.69
C ARG A 286 29.34 -18.43 -48.21
N PRO A 287 28.50 -18.90 -47.27
CA PRO A 287 28.84 -18.87 -45.85
C PRO A 287 30.05 -19.79 -45.60
N MET A 288 31.02 -19.30 -44.83
CA MET A 288 32.22 -20.05 -44.42
C MET A 288 31.95 -20.91 -43.18
N ALA A 289 31.20 -20.36 -42.22
CA ALA A 289 30.80 -21.05 -41.00
C ALA A 289 29.55 -20.41 -40.42
N ASN A 290 28.71 -21.22 -39.76
CA ASN A 290 27.46 -20.78 -39.16
C ASN A 290 27.67 -20.41 -37.69
N VAL A 291 26.99 -19.38 -37.20
CA VAL A 291 26.91 -19.06 -35.76
C VAL A 291 25.52 -19.46 -35.28
N THR A 292 25.40 -20.71 -34.83
CA THR A 292 24.11 -21.31 -34.52
C THR A 292 23.36 -20.50 -33.47
N GLY A 293 22.08 -20.24 -33.75
CA GLY A 293 21.22 -19.49 -32.85
C GLY A 293 21.29 -17.97 -33.00
N PHE A 294 22.29 -17.39 -33.68
CA PHE A 294 22.39 -15.95 -33.89
C PHE A 294 21.77 -15.52 -35.22
N VAL A 295 21.12 -14.35 -35.20
CA VAL A 295 20.53 -13.73 -36.38
C VAL A 295 21.01 -12.29 -36.52
N ALA A 296 21.00 -11.78 -37.74
CA ALA A 296 21.27 -10.38 -38.06
C ALA A 296 20.11 -9.82 -38.88
N GLY A 297 19.74 -8.58 -38.61
CA GLY A 297 18.62 -7.91 -39.24
C GLY A 297 18.81 -6.40 -39.29
N CYS A 298 17.71 -5.68 -39.48
CA CYS A 298 17.74 -4.24 -39.73
C CYS A 298 18.26 -3.42 -38.55
N TYR A 299 17.90 -3.85 -37.34
CA TYR A 299 18.32 -3.22 -36.09
C TYR A 299 19.00 -4.26 -35.19
N PRO A 300 20.13 -3.92 -34.54
CA PRO A 300 20.79 -4.82 -33.60
C PRO A 300 19.87 -5.28 -32.45
N ILE A 301 18.95 -4.46 -31.95
CA ILE A 301 18.01 -4.88 -30.89
C ILE A 301 17.10 -6.02 -31.30
N GLU A 302 16.52 -5.96 -32.50
CA GLU A 302 15.71 -7.06 -33.02
C GLU A 302 16.57 -8.30 -33.26
N SER A 303 17.80 -8.10 -33.73
CA SER A 303 18.76 -9.18 -33.96
C SER A 303 19.10 -9.93 -32.66
N VAL A 304 19.41 -9.21 -31.58
CA VAL A 304 19.71 -9.80 -30.26
C VAL A 304 18.49 -10.51 -29.71
N LEU A 305 17.32 -9.86 -29.67
CA LEU A 305 16.12 -10.42 -29.06
C LEU A 305 15.65 -11.70 -29.77
N ARG A 306 15.81 -11.79 -31.09
CA ARG A 306 15.50 -12.99 -31.88
C ARG A 306 16.60 -14.06 -31.85
N SER A 307 17.82 -13.69 -31.49
CA SER A 307 18.92 -14.65 -31.32
C SER A 307 18.71 -15.52 -30.08
N THR A 308 19.43 -16.63 -30.02
CA THR A 308 19.50 -17.56 -28.90
C THR A 308 20.95 -17.68 -28.44
N LEU A 309 21.19 -18.19 -27.23
CA LEU A 309 22.55 -18.38 -26.69
C LEU A 309 23.15 -19.75 -27.03
N GLU A 310 22.54 -20.52 -27.96
CA GLU A 310 22.93 -21.89 -28.32
C GLU A 310 24.44 -22.04 -28.57
N CYS A 311 25.02 -21.18 -29.41
CA CYS A 311 26.47 -21.21 -29.71
C CYS A 311 27.36 -21.06 -28.47
N PHE A 312 26.90 -20.37 -27.43
CA PHE A 312 27.67 -20.09 -26.22
C PHE A 312 27.56 -21.19 -25.16
N PHE A 313 26.64 -22.14 -25.33
CA PHE A 313 26.62 -23.41 -24.60
C PHE A 313 27.40 -24.52 -25.34
N ASP A 314 27.66 -24.35 -26.64
CA ASP A 314 28.44 -25.30 -27.45
C ASP A 314 29.90 -24.86 -27.63
N SER A 315 30.82 -25.64 -27.04
CA SER A 315 32.26 -25.44 -27.18
C SER A 315 32.76 -25.43 -28.64
N SER A 316 32.15 -26.20 -29.55
CA SER A 316 32.56 -26.28 -30.96
C SER A 316 32.20 -24.98 -31.71
N CYS A 317 30.96 -24.50 -31.52
CA CYS A 317 30.53 -23.23 -32.08
C CYS A 317 31.35 -22.05 -31.51
N LEU A 318 31.55 -21.99 -30.19
CA LEU A 318 32.36 -20.94 -29.56
C LEU A 318 33.80 -20.92 -30.10
N ASN A 319 34.44 -22.08 -30.24
CA ASN A 319 35.78 -22.18 -30.82
C ASN A 319 35.83 -21.66 -32.27
N THR A 320 34.77 -21.90 -33.05
CA THR A 320 34.64 -21.35 -34.40
C THR A 320 34.61 -19.82 -34.35
N VAL A 321 33.81 -19.22 -33.45
CA VAL A 321 33.77 -17.76 -33.27
C VAL A 321 35.16 -17.22 -32.94
N LEU A 322 35.87 -17.82 -31.97
CA LEU A 322 37.20 -17.37 -31.55
C LEU A 322 38.24 -17.42 -32.69
N GLN A 323 38.15 -18.42 -33.58
CA GLN A 323 39.03 -18.53 -34.75
C GLN A 323 38.84 -17.36 -35.73
N PHE A 324 37.61 -16.96 -36.02
CA PHE A 324 37.33 -15.88 -36.97
C PHE A 324 37.73 -14.48 -36.46
N PHE A 325 37.85 -14.30 -35.14
CA PHE A 325 38.42 -13.09 -34.53
C PHE A 325 39.94 -13.21 -34.25
N SER A 326 40.61 -14.22 -34.82
CA SER A 326 42.07 -14.42 -34.76
C SER A 326 42.67 -14.47 -33.34
N LEU A 327 41.92 -15.01 -32.38
CA LEU A 327 42.39 -15.17 -31.01
C LEU A 327 43.17 -16.47 -30.84
N SER A 328 44.34 -16.41 -30.19
CA SER A 328 45.05 -17.62 -29.77
C SER A 328 44.21 -18.42 -28.78
N ILE A 329 44.08 -19.73 -29.00
CA ILE A 329 43.34 -20.70 -28.16
C ILE A 329 43.84 -20.75 -26.69
N ASN A 330 44.97 -20.09 -26.39
CA ASN A 330 45.52 -19.95 -25.03
C ASN A 330 44.73 -19.00 -24.10
N SER A 331 43.51 -18.59 -24.48
CA SER A 331 42.64 -17.72 -23.68
C SER A 331 41.55 -18.53 -22.99
N THR A 332 41.27 -18.21 -21.72
CA THR A 332 40.35 -18.93 -20.80
C THR A 332 38.86 -18.67 -21.13
N PHE A 333 38.45 -18.79 -22.39
CA PHE A 333 37.05 -18.68 -22.79
C PHE A 333 36.38 -20.05 -22.63
N HIS A 334 35.45 -20.14 -21.68
CA HIS A 334 34.66 -21.35 -21.46
C HIS A 334 33.22 -21.12 -21.89
N SER A 335 32.61 -22.15 -22.49
CA SER A 335 31.18 -22.15 -22.78
C SER A 335 30.37 -22.06 -21.48
N LEU A 336 29.17 -21.49 -21.58
CA LEU A 336 28.21 -21.45 -20.48
C LEU A 336 27.80 -22.87 -20.09
N ASN A 337 27.43 -23.06 -18.82
CA ASN A 337 27.02 -24.35 -18.29
C ASN A 337 25.49 -24.47 -18.28
N HIS A 338 24.94 -25.40 -19.06
CA HIS A 338 23.49 -25.65 -19.10
C HIS A 338 22.91 -26.00 -17.71
N ASN A 339 23.67 -26.63 -16.82
CA ASN A 339 23.18 -27.00 -15.49
C ASN A 339 22.93 -25.80 -14.56
N GLN A 340 23.35 -24.59 -14.96
CA GLN A 340 23.17 -23.37 -14.18
C GLN A 340 21.98 -22.53 -14.65
N THR A 341 21.26 -22.93 -15.69
CA THR A 341 20.11 -22.19 -16.20
C THR A 341 18.85 -23.06 -16.31
N ARG A 342 17.69 -22.45 -16.05
CA ARG A 342 16.37 -23.04 -16.32
C ARG A 342 15.88 -22.80 -17.74
N PHE A 343 16.54 -21.92 -18.49
CA PHE A 343 16.18 -21.60 -19.87
C PHE A 343 16.83 -22.61 -20.81
N HIS A 344 16.11 -22.97 -21.88
CA HIS A 344 16.66 -23.86 -22.90
C HIS A 344 17.65 -23.06 -23.78
N PRO A 345 18.78 -23.64 -24.24
CA PRO A 345 19.75 -22.91 -25.08
C PRO A 345 19.18 -22.31 -26.37
N GLN A 346 18.07 -22.88 -26.88
CA GLN A 346 17.34 -22.42 -28.07
C GLN A 346 16.20 -21.44 -27.73
N ASP A 347 15.99 -21.10 -26.46
CA ASP A 347 15.07 -20.02 -26.12
C ASP A 347 15.62 -18.69 -26.67
N PRO A 348 14.77 -17.85 -27.29
CA PRO A 348 15.21 -16.54 -27.75
C PRO A 348 15.61 -15.68 -26.56
N ILE A 349 16.62 -14.82 -26.74
CA ILE A 349 17.05 -13.86 -25.72
C ILE A 349 15.88 -12.96 -25.31
N GLU A 350 14.91 -12.68 -26.20
CA GLU A 350 13.66 -11.99 -25.85
C GLU A 350 12.94 -12.63 -24.66
N ARG A 351 12.93 -13.98 -24.56
CA ARG A 351 12.34 -14.67 -23.42
C ARG A 351 13.10 -14.40 -22.13
N LEU A 352 14.43 -14.46 -22.18
CA LEU A 352 15.29 -14.16 -21.03
C LEU A 352 15.08 -12.70 -20.57
N VAL A 353 15.06 -11.77 -21.52
CA VAL A 353 14.85 -10.33 -21.29
C VAL A 353 13.47 -10.06 -20.68
N ASN A 354 12.42 -10.71 -21.20
CA ASN A 354 11.06 -10.60 -20.66
C ASN A 354 10.98 -11.09 -19.21
N GLU A 355 11.85 -12.01 -18.81
CA GLU A 355 11.95 -12.54 -17.45
C GLU A 355 13.14 -11.91 -16.68
N LEU A 356 13.64 -10.74 -17.12
CA LEU A 356 14.71 -9.94 -16.49
C LEU A 356 16.02 -10.71 -16.28
N PHE A 357 16.27 -11.72 -17.12
CA PHE A 357 17.37 -12.68 -16.97
C PHE A 357 17.36 -13.37 -15.59
N VAL A 358 16.23 -13.47 -14.91
CA VAL A 358 16.16 -14.05 -13.57
C VAL A 358 15.98 -15.56 -13.66
N GLU A 359 16.85 -16.30 -12.99
CA GLU A 359 16.75 -17.75 -12.84
C GLU A 359 15.77 -18.11 -11.72
N ASP A 360 15.96 -17.52 -10.53
CA ASP A 360 15.11 -17.75 -9.36
C ASP A 360 15.11 -16.57 -8.40
N TRP A 361 13.95 -16.42 -7.74
CA TRP A 361 13.72 -15.49 -6.65
C TRP A 361 13.62 -16.28 -5.34
N THR A 362 14.43 -15.90 -4.37
CA THR A 362 14.43 -16.52 -3.04
C THR A 362 13.93 -15.50 -2.02
N THR A 363 12.73 -15.75 -1.47
CA THR A 363 12.10 -14.88 -0.46
C THR A 363 12.14 -15.56 0.90
N ILE A 364 13.00 -15.05 1.79
CA ILE A 364 13.06 -15.47 3.19
C ILE A 364 12.13 -14.56 3.99
N ARG A 365 11.28 -15.14 4.84
CA ARG A 365 10.32 -14.42 5.66
C ARG A 365 10.31 -14.95 7.09
N SER A 366 10.21 -14.06 8.07
CA SER A 366 10.24 -14.41 9.49
C SER A 366 8.99 -13.89 10.20
N PHE A 367 8.07 -14.82 10.52
CA PHE A 367 6.89 -14.48 11.32
C PHE A 367 7.26 -13.94 12.70
N SER A 368 8.31 -14.50 13.33
CA SER A 368 8.75 -14.06 14.66
C SER A 368 9.33 -12.64 14.65
N SER A 369 10.06 -12.26 13.60
CA SER A 369 10.51 -10.88 13.41
C SER A 369 9.32 -9.95 13.18
N TYR A 370 8.33 -10.35 12.37
CA TYR A 370 7.09 -9.61 12.19
C TYR A 370 6.32 -9.43 13.51
N TYR A 371 6.16 -10.49 14.29
CA TYR A 371 5.45 -10.45 15.57
C TYR A 371 6.14 -9.50 16.56
N ALA A 372 7.47 -9.53 16.61
CA ALA A 372 8.28 -8.63 17.44
C ALA A 372 8.12 -7.16 17.03
N GLN A 373 8.01 -6.86 15.73
CA GLN A 373 7.78 -5.50 15.23
C GLN A 373 6.34 -5.01 15.49
N CYS A 374 5.34 -5.88 15.34
CA CYS A 374 3.95 -5.55 15.64
C CYS A 374 3.75 -5.26 17.14
N GLU A 375 4.45 -5.99 18.02
CA GLU A 375 4.46 -5.83 19.49
C GLU A 375 3.02 -5.66 20.05
N PRO A 376 2.20 -6.72 20.08
CA PRO A 376 0.78 -6.59 20.43
C PRO A 376 0.56 -5.99 21.82
N ILE A 377 -0.23 -4.92 21.90
CA ILE A 377 -0.50 -4.18 23.15
C ILE A 377 -1.26 -5.07 24.14
N SER A 378 -2.33 -5.71 23.64
CA SER A 378 -3.09 -6.70 24.39
C SER A 378 -3.87 -7.57 23.44
N CYS A 379 -4.00 -8.86 23.74
CA CYS A 379 -4.90 -9.76 23.04
C CYS A 379 -6.20 -9.91 23.84
N THR A 380 -7.33 -9.61 23.21
CA THR A 380 -8.66 -9.81 23.79
C THR A 380 -9.35 -10.96 23.09
N TYR A 381 -9.98 -11.84 23.85
CA TYR A 381 -10.86 -12.87 23.31
C TYR A 381 -12.08 -13.06 24.19
N THR A 382 -13.18 -13.49 23.58
CA THR A 382 -14.45 -13.72 24.28
C THR A 382 -14.82 -15.18 24.28
N PHE A 383 -15.27 -15.68 25.42
CA PHE A 383 -15.88 -17.00 25.50
C PHE A 383 -17.10 -16.94 26.41
N THR A 384 -18.06 -17.81 26.15
CA THR A 384 -19.28 -17.92 26.94
C THR A 384 -19.08 -18.93 28.05
N ARG A 385 -19.27 -18.50 29.30
CA ARG A 385 -19.25 -19.35 30.48
C ARG A 385 -20.57 -19.24 31.25
N HIS A 386 -20.97 -20.33 31.90
CA HIS A 386 -22.08 -20.31 32.85
C HIS A 386 -21.65 -19.62 34.14
N ASN A 387 -22.62 -19.00 34.83
CA ASN A 387 -22.34 -18.29 36.09
C ASN A 387 -21.71 -19.22 37.13
N ASP A 388 -20.68 -18.73 37.82
CA ASP A 388 -20.03 -19.45 38.92
C ASP A 388 -21.07 -19.76 40.01
N VAL A 389 -21.03 -20.99 40.53
CA VAL A 389 -21.86 -21.44 41.64
C VAL A 389 -21.75 -20.49 42.83
N LEU A 390 -20.55 -19.94 43.11
CA LEU A 390 -20.36 -18.99 44.20
C LEU A 390 -21.07 -17.65 43.94
N PHE A 391 -21.06 -17.17 42.70
CA PHE A 391 -21.78 -15.97 42.28
C PHE A 391 -23.30 -16.17 42.38
N VAL A 392 -23.80 -17.34 41.98
CA VAL A 392 -25.20 -17.72 42.12
C VAL A 392 -25.60 -17.76 43.59
N ILE A 393 -24.80 -18.41 44.45
CA ILE A 393 -25.05 -18.52 45.90
C ILE A 393 -25.08 -17.13 46.58
N THR A 394 -24.11 -16.27 46.28
CA THR A 394 -24.03 -14.92 46.89
C THR A 394 -25.18 -14.01 46.48
N LYS A 395 -25.61 -14.06 45.20
CA LYS A 395 -26.80 -13.34 44.73
C LYS A 395 -28.08 -13.86 45.38
N LEU A 396 -28.23 -15.18 45.52
CA LEU A 396 -29.37 -15.79 46.20
C LEU A 396 -29.42 -15.40 47.68
N LEU A 397 -28.28 -15.39 48.39
CA LEU A 397 -28.20 -14.97 49.78
C LEU A 397 -28.61 -13.50 49.96
N GLY A 398 -28.13 -12.58 49.11
CA GLY A 398 -28.50 -11.17 49.15
C GLY A 398 -29.99 -10.91 48.86
N LEU A 399 -30.60 -11.71 47.99
CA LEU A 399 -32.04 -11.62 47.67
C LEU A 399 -32.93 -12.27 48.73
N TYR A 400 -32.45 -13.30 49.43
CA TYR A 400 -33.25 -14.11 50.35
C TYR A 400 -33.90 -13.28 51.47
N GLY A 401 -33.17 -12.33 52.05
CA GLY A 401 -33.68 -11.44 53.11
C GLY A 401 -34.85 -10.56 52.64
N GLY A 402 -34.74 -9.95 51.46
CA GLY A 402 -35.81 -9.14 50.87
C GLY A 402 -36.99 -9.97 50.39
N LEU A 403 -36.70 -11.11 49.74
CA LEU A 403 -37.69 -12.04 49.19
C LEU A 403 -38.59 -12.61 50.29
N THR A 404 -38.02 -13.00 51.43
CA THR A 404 -38.79 -13.54 52.56
C THR A 404 -39.76 -12.52 53.15
N ILE A 405 -39.37 -11.23 53.23
CA ILE A 405 -40.22 -10.15 53.72
C ILE A 405 -41.32 -9.81 52.71
N ALA A 406 -40.97 -9.68 51.43
CA ALA A 406 -41.92 -9.41 50.36
C ALA A 406 -42.97 -10.53 50.24
N LEU A 407 -42.55 -11.80 50.28
CA LEU A 407 -43.46 -12.95 50.26
C LEU A 407 -44.38 -13.00 51.48
N ARG A 408 -43.91 -12.63 52.68
CA ARG A 408 -44.78 -12.55 53.87
C ARG A 408 -45.89 -11.51 53.70
N LEU A 409 -45.57 -10.36 53.11
CA LEU A 409 -46.55 -9.31 52.80
C LEU A 409 -47.52 -9.75 51.71
N LEU A 410 -47.00 -10.30 50.60
CA LEU A 410 -47.78 -10.75 49.45
C LEU A 410 -48.70 -11.93 49.79
N VAL A 411 -48.26 -12.89 50.60
CA VAL A 411 -49.08 -14.03 51.02
C VAL A 411 -50.21 -13.58 51.97
N SER A 412 -49.92 -12.65 52.87
CA SER A 412 -50.94 -12.04 53.74
C SER A 412 -51.98 -11.24 52.93
N HIS A 413 -51.53 -10.46 51.94
CA HIS A 413 -52.43 -9.72 51.05
C HIS A 413 -53.19 -10.61 50.06
N THR A 414 -52.57 -11.62 49.45
CA THR A 414 -53.24 -12.52 48.49
C THR A 414 -54.32 -13.34 49.16
N ILE A 415 -54.14 -13.80 50.41
CA ILE A 415 -55.19 -14.49 51.16
C ILE A 415 -56.31 -13.52 51.60
N GLY A 416 -55.97 -12.26 51.90
CA GLY A 416 -56.97 -11.19 52.13
C GLY A 416 -57.73 -10.76 50.87
N TRP A 417 -57.06 -10.78 49.72
CA TRP A 417 -57.58 -10.38 48.41
C TRP A 417 -58.41 -11.50 47.76
N TRP A 418 -58.03 -12.77 47.94
CA TRP A 418 -58.82 -13.95 47.57
C TRP A 418 -60.16 -14.01 48.34
N ARG A 419 -60.23 -13.34 49.50
CA ARG A 419 -61.44 -13.18 50.31
C ARG A 419 -62.42 -12.12 49.76
N THR A 420 -62.02 -11.27 48.82
CA THR A 420 -62.76 -10.02 48.51
C THR A 420 -63.03 -9.72 47.04
N ARG A 421 -63.02 -10.71 46.11
CA ARG A 421 -63.51 -10.41 44.74
C ARG A 421 -64.11 -11.58 43.96
N THR A 422 -65.44 -11.69 44.05
CA THR A 422 -66.30 -11.93 42.88
C THR A 422 -66.72 -10.58 42.28
N ASN A 423 -66.63 -10.48 40.94
CA ASN A 423 -67.09 -9.43 40.01
C ASN A 423 -66.16 -8.25 39.62
N ARG A 424 -66.08 -8.07 38.28
CA ARG A 424 -65.16 -7.35 37.36
C ARG A 424 -65.43 -5.81 37.28
N PRO A 425 -64.92 -4.98 36.30
CA PRO A 425 -63.86 -5.10 35.24
C PRO A 425 -62.87 -3.89 35.09
N ARG A 426 -61.81 -4.08 34.24
CA ARG A 426 -61.03 -3.21 33.28
C ARG A 426 -60.84 -1.68 33.54
N ARG A 427 -59.78 -0.93 33.16
CA ARG A 427 -58.77 -0.94 32.06
C ARG A 427 -57.68 0.17 32.33
N PRO A 428 -56.75 0.53 31.40
CA PRO A 428 -55.32 0.76 31.67
C PRO A 428 -54.93 2.23 31.91
N THR A 429 -53.73 2.46 32.46
CA THR A 429 -53.01 3.73 32.24
C THR A 429 -51.49 3.50 32.20
N ASN A 430 -50.90 4.00 31.11
CA ASN A 430 -49.46 4.19 30.91
C ASN A 430 -48.98 5.36 31.77
N VAL A 431 -47.84 5.21 32.43
CA VAL A 431 -46.94 6.33 32.75
C VAL A 431 -45.50 5.80 32.67
N ASN A 432 -44.79 6.21 31.62
CA ASN A 432 -43.33 6.11 31.57
C ASN A 432 -42.76 7.38 32.20
N THR A 433 -41.99 7.24 33.27
CA THR A 433 -41.11 8.29 33.78
C THR A 433 -39.65 7.91 33.53
N THR A 434 -38.99 8.82 32.82
CA THR A 434 -37.55 9.09 32.72
C THR A 434 -36.87 9.06 34.10
N SER A 435 -35.58 8.78 34.27
CA SER A 435 -34.46 8.45 33.39
C SER A 435 -33.29 8.04 34.30
N ASN A 436 -32.58 6.95 33.97
CA ASN A 436 -31.14 6.80 34.17
C ASN A 436 -30.64 5.65 33.27
N VAL A 437 -29.54 5.91 32.58
CA VAL A 437 -29.18 5.33 31.27
C VAL A 437 -28.27 4.10 31.42
N GLU A 438 -28.63 2.98 30.79
CA GLU A 438 -27.72 1.84 30.52
C GLU A 438 -27.74 1.50 29.01
N GLN A 439 -26.57 1.26 28.43
CA GLN A 439 -26.40 0.88 27.01
C GLN A 439 -26.49 -0.64 26.86
N GLN A 440 -27.32 -1.14 25.93
CA GLN A 440 -27.33 -2.56 25.54
C GLN A 440 -26.66 -2.78 24.18
N ILE A 441 -25.85 -3.82 24.08
CA ILE A 441 -25.20 -4.28 22.84
C ILE A 441 -26.03 -5.46 22.29
N VAL A 442 -26.54 -5.34 21.07
CA VAL A 442 -27.15 -6.47 20.34
C VAL A 442 -26.16 -7.00 19.32
N THR A 443 -26.01 -8.32 19.30
CA THR A 443 -25.13 -9.04 18.37
C THR A 443 -25.96 -9.89 17.40
N ILE A 444 -25.69 -9.75 16.10
CA ILE A 444 -26.31 -10.49 15.01
C ILE A 444 -25.24 -11.37 14.37
N LYS A 445 -25.48 -12.68 14.34
CA LYS A 445 -24.58 -13.64 13.70
C LYS A 445 -24.92 -13.75 12.22
N ASN A 446 -23.90 -13.77 11.38
CA ASN A 446 -23.97 -13.89 9.91
C ASN A 446 -25.06 -13.01 9.26
N PRO A 447 -25.01 -11.68 9.43
CA PRO A 447 -25.98 -10.80 8.82
C PRO A 447 -25.89 -10.86 7.29
N SER A 448 -27.05 -10.99 6.62
CA SER A 448 -27.10 -10.81 5.17
C SER A 448 -26.87 -9.34 4.81
N LYS A 449 -26.48 -9.07 3.55
CA LYS A 449 -26.31 -7.72 3.00
C LYS A 449 -27.49 -6.79 3.35
N ILE A 450 -28.72 -7.26 3.09
CA ILE A 450 -29.94 -6.49 3.32
C ILE A 450 -30.12 -6.16 4.81
N VAL A 451 -29.77 -7.10 5.70
CA VAL A 451 -29.82 -6.89 7.14
C VAL A 451 -28.78 -5.85 7.57
N TYR A 452 -27.56 -5.94 7.04
CA TYR A 452 -26.50 -4.97 7.31
C TYR A 452 -26.90 -3.55 6.89
N GLU A 453 -27.36 -3.34 5.66
CA GLU A 453 -27.73 -2.00 5.17
C GLU A 453 -28.89 -1.40 5.96
N ASN A 454 -29.90 -2.20 6.32
CA ASN A 454 -31.00 -1.75 7.16
C ASN A 454 -30.54 -1.34 8.57
N LEU A 455 -29.59 -2.08 9.14
CA LEU A 455 -29.01 -1.75 10.44
C LEU A 455 -28.13 -0.50 10.35
N PHE A 456 -27.33 -0.36 9.30
CA PHE A 456 -26.46 0.78 9.09
C PHE A 456 -27.29 2.06 8.93
N LYS A 457 -28.40 2.00 8.17
CA LYS A 457 -29.34 3.10 8.02
C LYS A 457 -30.01 3.51 9.34
N LYS A 458 -30.22 2.56 10.26
CA LYS A 458 -30.91 2.79 11.53
C LYS A 458 -29.98 3.17 12.68
N TYR A 459 -28.74 2.66 12.67
CA TYR A 459 -27.75 2.82 13.74
C TYR A 459 -26.34 3.11 13.19
N PRO A 460 -26.16 4.14 12.34
CA PRO A 460 -24.90 4.35 11.61
C PRO A 460 -23.71 4.62 12.54
N LEU A 461 -23.94 5.27 13.68
CA LEU A 461 -22.88 5.66 14.62
C LEU A 461 -22.44 4.53 15.57
N THR A 462 -23.24 3.48 15.74
CA THR A 462 -22.99 2.43 16.74
C THR A 462 -22.84 1.04 16.17
N LEU A 463 -23.19 0.83 14.89
CA LEU A 463 -23.04 -0.45 14.21
C LEU A 463 -21.56 -0.75 13.93
N LYS A 464 -21.10 -1.89 14.44
CA LYS A 464 -19.77 -2.47 14.21
C LYS A 464 -19.93 -3.85 13.62
N CYS A 465 -19.50 -4.01 12.39
CA CYS A 465 -19.55 -5.23 11.63
C CYS A 465 -18.14 -5.59 11.15
N PRO A 466 -17.30 -6.21 11.99
CA PRO A 466 -15.95 -6.60 11.58
C PRO A 466 -15.96 -7.52 10.35
N CYS A 467 -15.14 -7.19 9.36
CA CYS A 467 -14.89 -8.07 8.23
C CYS A 467 -14.06 -9.27 8.70
N ASN A 468 -14.42 -10.47 8.24
CA ASN A 468 -13.61 -11.67 8.41
C ASN A 468 -12.33 -11.62 7.54
N GLN A 469 -12.41 -10.95 6.39
CA GLN A 469 -11.27 -10.64 5.54
C GLN A 469 -11.09 -9.12 5.45
N ILE A 470 -10.02 -8.61 6.08
CA ILE A 470 -9.73 -7.17 6.20
C ILE A 470 -9.07 -6.61 4.93
N VAL A 471 -8.33 -7.46 4.23
CA VAL A 471 -7.59 -7.15 3.00
C VAL A 471 -8.35 -7.75 1.83
N ILE A 472 -9.06 -6.92 1.07
CA ILE A 472 -9.90 -7.34 -0.05
C ILE A 472 -9.27 -6.82 -1.34
N PRO A 473 -8.77 -7.70 -2.23
CA PRO A 473 -8.18 -7.27 -3.50
C PRO A 473 -9.18 -6.50 -4.35
N TYR A 474 -8.78 -5.36 -4.94
CA TYR A 474 -9.69 -4.56 -5.75
C TYR A 474 -10.26 -5.35 -6.93
N GLY A 475 -9.48 -6.22 -7.57
CA GLY A 475 -10.00 -7.02 -8.68
C GLY A 475 -10.95 -8.15 -8.28
N SER A 476 -11.20 -8.38 -6.98
CA SER A 476 -12.26 -9.31 -6.56
C SER A 476 -13.66 -8.69 -6.61
N PHE A 477 -13.76 -7.37 -6.79
CA PHE A 477 -15.05 -6.65 -6.82
C PHE A 477 -15.07 -5.47 -7.80
N ILE A 478 -13.96 -5.13 -8.44
CA ILE A 478 -13.90 -4.14 -9.51
C ILE A 478 -13.52 -4.84 -10.81
N SER A 479 -14.38 -4.72 -11.83
CA SER A 479 -14.05 -5.12 -13.20
C SER A 479 -13.64 -3.89 -14.03
N PHE A 480 -12.76 -4.10 -15.00
CA PHE A 480 -12.20 -3.05 -15.84
C PHE A 480 -12.16 -3.52 -17.30
N SER A 481 -12.76 -2.74 -18.18
CA SER A 481 -12.90 -3.00 -19.61
C SER A 481 -12.81 -1.67 -20.37
N PRO A 482 -11.59 -1.16 -20.60
CA PRO A 482 -11.40 0.10 -21.29
C PRO A 482 -11.79 -0.01 -22.76
N GLU A 483 -12.47 1.01 -23.26
CA GLU A 483 -12.76 1.19 -24.69
C GLU A 483 -11.71 2.13 -25.28
N TYR A 484 -10.98 1.63 -26.28
CA TYR A 484 -9.97 2.41 -26.98
C TYR A 484 -10.56 3.14 -28.19
N HIS A 485 -9.85 4.17 -28.65
CA HIS A 485 -10.19 4.93 -29.83
C HIS A 485 -10.37 3.99 -31.03
N PRO A 486 -11.41 4.16 -31.87
CA PRO A 486 -11.76 3.22 -32.94
C PRO A 486 -10.59 2.88 -33.88
N VAL A 487 -9.65 3.80 -34.07
CA VAL A 487 -8.45 3.58 -34.89
C VAL A 487 -7.59 2.39 -34.39
N CYS A 488 -7.52 2.18 -33.08
CA CYS A 488 -6.70 1.12 -32.47
C CYS A 488 -7.29 -0.29 -32.62
N SER A 489 -8.50 -0.40 -33.15
CA SER A 489 -9.16 -1.66 -33.52
C SER A 489 -9.55 -1.70 -34.99
N SER A 490 -9.12 -0.72 -35.78
CA SER A 490 -9.47 -0.59 -37.20
C SER A 490 -8.48 -1.30 -38.11
N LEU A 491 -8.86 -1.49 -39.38
CA LEU A 491 -7.95 -2.02 -40.40
C LEU A 491 -6.85 -1.01 -40.79
N PHE A 492 -6.96 0.28 -40.42
CA PHE A 492 -5.93 1.28 -40.70
C PHE A 492 -4.59 1.04 -39.98
N ILE A 493 -4.56 0.13 -39.00
CA ILE A 493 -3.32 -0.28 -38.33
C ILE A 493 -2.93 -1.74 -38.66
N SER A 494 -3.59 -2.37 -39.64
CA SER A 494 -3.25 -3.72 -40.08
C SER A 494 -2.04 -3.70 -41.02
N ASP A 495 -1.30 -4.81 -41.06
CA ASP A 495 -0.19 -4.98 -42.01
C ASP A 495 -0.67 -4.85 -43.46
N GLU A 496 -1.89 -5.30 -43.76
CA GLU A 496 -2.50 -5.22 -45.08
C GLU A 496 -2.67 -3.76 -45.54
N TRP A 497 -3.22 -2.88 -44.70
CA TRP A 497 -3.34 -1.45 -45.01
C TRP A 497 -1.97 -0.76 -45.12
N ILE A 498 -1.08 -1.04 -44.16
CA ILE A 498 0.26 -0.44 -44.15
C ILE A 498 1.00 -0.80 -45.44
N ILE A 499 0.86 -2.03 -45.94
CA ILE A 499 1.45 -2.46 -47.22
C ILE A 499 0.74 -1.78 -48.40
N SER A 500 -0.59 -1.67 -48.39
CA SER A 500 -1.35 -1.07 -49.50
C SER A 500 -1.12 0.43 -49.67
N THR A 501 -0.69 1.15 -48.63
CA THR A 501 -0.32 2.58 -48.75
C THR A 501 0.93 2.83 -49.60
N ARG A 502 1.62 1.79 -50.07
CA ARG A 502 2.73 1.89 -51.04
C ARG A 502 2.18 2.08 -52.45
N GLY A 503 2.40 3.26 -53.02
CA GLY A 503 2.01 3.57 -54.40
C GLY A 503 2.59 2.61 -55.44
N ARG A 504 2.06 2.67 -56.67
CA ARG A 504 2.34 1.73 -57.78
C ARG A 504 3.79 1.69 -58.27
N THR A 505 4.58 2.74 -58.04
CA THR A 505 5.96 2.88 -58.55
C THR A 505 6.65 4.08 -57.89
N SER A 506 7.80 3.89 -57.25
CA SER A 506 8.95 4.80 -57.38
C SER A 506 10.22 4.21 -56.77
N ILE A 507 11.21 4.05 -57.65
CA ILE A 507 12.64 3.86 -57.33
C ILE A 507 13.32 5.25 -57.33
N ASP A 508 12.55 6.34 -57.46
CA ASP A 508 13.07 7.70 -57.70
C ASP A 508 13.16 8.56 -56.44
N ILE A 509 14.11 9.49 -56.54
CA ILE A 509 14.92 9.99 -55.46
C ILE A 509 14.81 11.51 -55.39
N TYR A 510 13.78 12.06 -54.75
CA TYR A 510 13.70 13.50 -54.48
C TYR A 510 12.90 13.76 -53.19
N PRO A 511 13.10 14.94 -52.55
CA PRO A 511 12.42 15.29 -51.30
C PRO A 511 10.90 15.17 -51.46
N THR A 512 10.17 15.14 -50.35
CA THR A 512 8.92 15.92 -50.13
C THR A 512 7.62 15.12 -49.95
N VAL A 513 6.92 15.42 -48.83
CA VAL A 513 5.45 15.48 -48.58
C VAL A 513 4.47 14.48 -49.23
N LYS A 514 4.91 13.49 -49.99
CA LYS A 514 4.10 12.51 -50.68
C LYS A 514 3.57 11.47 -49.70
N PHE A 515 2.27 11.19 -49.77
CA PHE A 515 1.63 10.21 -48.91
C PHE A 515 2.12 8.78 -49.19
N GLU A 516 2.45 8.45 -50.44
CA GLU A 516 2.91 7.13 -50.86
C GLU A 516 4.23 6.72 -50.19
N GLU A 517 5.04 7.71 -49.79
CA GLU A 517 6.33 7.50 -49.15
C GLU A 517 6.27 7.60 -47.62
N SER A 518 5.39 8.45 -47.08
CA SER A 518 5.27 8.72 -45.63
C SER A 518 4.15 7.91 -44.95
N GLY A 519 3.09 7.57 -45.68
CA GLY A 519 1.89 6.87 -45.22
C GLY A 519 2.16 5.53 -44.53
N PRO A 520 2.93 4.59 -45.10
CA PRO A 520 3.21 3.31 -44.45
C PRO A 520 3.83 3.49 -43.05
N TYR A 521 4.65 4.51 -42.88
CA TYR A 521 5.40 4.78 -41.66
C TYR A 521 4.55 5.53 -40.64
N PHE A 522 3.70 6.44 -41.11
CA PHE A 522 2.67 7.07 -40.31
C PHE A 522 1.78 6.01 -39.62
N PHE A 523 1.21 5.10 -40.40
CA PHE A 523 0.29 4.09 -39.88
C PHE A 523 0.97 3.02 -39.04
N ASN A 524 2.21 2.63 -39.37
CA ASN A 524 2.98 1.72 -38.53
C ASN A 524 3.32 2.36 -37.16
N THR A 525 3.68 3.63 -37.15
CA THR A 525 3.89 4.39 -35.90
C THR A 525 2.60 4.50 -35.10
N LEU A 526 1.47 4.76 -35.75
CA LEU A 526 0.16 4.79 -35.10
C LEU A 526 -0.21 3.42 -34.50
N ALA A 527 0.03 2.32 -35.22
CA ALA A 527 -0.18 0.96 -34.74
C ALA A 527 0.66 0.66 -33.49
N ALA A 528 1.93 1.06 -33.50
CA ALA A 528 2.82 0.91 -32.36
C ALA A 528 2.34 1.71 -31.14
N LEU A 529 1.89 2.95 -31.34
CA LEU A 529 1.33 3.79 -30.28
C LEU A 529 0.04 3.18 -29.69
N CYS A 530 -0.85 2.62 -30.50
CA CYS A 530 -2.02 1.89 -30.02
C CYS A 530 -1.65 0.64 -29.20
N SER A 531 -0.70 -0.18 -29.68
CA SER A 531 -0.23 -1.36 -28.94
C SER A 531 0.40 -0.97 -27.59
N LEU A 532 1.11 0.16 -27.56
CA LEU A 532 1.73 0.69 -26.36
C LEU A 532 0.71 1.14 -25.31
N THR A 533 -0.31 1.91 -25.69
CA THR A 533 -1.32 2.39 -24.74
C THR A 533 -2.09 1.21 -24.14
N GLN A 534 -2.39 0.20 -24.96
CA GLN A 534 -3.02 -1.04 -24.52
C GLN A 534 -2.17 -1.80 -23.49
N SER A 535 -0.90 -2.06 -23.79
CA SER A 535 0.02 -2.77 -22.88
C SER A 535 0.27 -1.99 -21.60
N THR A 536 0.46 -0.67 -21.69
CA THR A 536 0.67 0.21 -20.54
C THR A 536 -0.51 0.12 -19.59
N LEU A 537 -1.73 0.21 -20.12
CA LEU A 537 -2.93 0.16 -19.31
C LEU A 537 -3.19 -1.23 -18.72
N SER A 538 -2.99 -2.30 -19.50
CA SER A 538 -3.12 -3.68 -19.02
C SER A 538 -2.17 -3.96 -17.84
N ASN A 539 -0.93 -3.50 -17.93
CA ASN A 539 0.07 -3.67 -16.89
C ASN A 539 -0.22 -2.83 -15.64
N ALA A 540 -0.65 -1.57 -15.82
CA ALA A 540 -1.11 -0.74 -14.72
C ALA A 540 -2.35 -1.36 -14.04
N TRP A 541 -3.28 -1.92 -14.80
CA TRP A 541 -4.46 -2.59 -14.27
C TRP A 541 -4.11 -3.86 -13.50
N GLN A 542 -3.17 -4.69 -13.98
CA GLN A 542 -2.70 -5.85 -13.21
C GLN A 542 -2.16 -5.44 -11.83
N ILE A 543 -1.48 -4.29 -11.77
CA ILE A 543 -1.00 -3.73 -10.52
C ILE A 543 -2.18 -3.35 -9.61
N PHE A 544 -3.13 -2.58 -10.13
CA PHE A 544 -4.30 -2.14 -9.39
C PHE A 544 -5.18 -3.31 -8.91
N ASN A 545 -5.42 -4.30 -9.77
CA ASN A 545 -6.23 -5.50 -9.49
C ASN A 545 -5.73 -6.23 -8.22
N ARG A 546 -4.41 -6.34 -8.06
CA ARG A 546 -3.77 -7.01 -6.90
C ARG A 546 -3.62 -6.11 -5.69
N SER A 547 -3.73 -4.79 -5.86
CA SER A 547 -3.82 -3.87 -4.72
C SER A 547 -5.10 -4.15 -3.92
N SER A 548 -5.14 -3.76 -2.66
CA SER A 548 -6.22 -4.18 -1.75
C SER A 548 -6.88 -3.00 -1.04
N LEU A 549 -8.20 -3.07 -0.97
CA LEU A 549 -8.99 -2.26 -0.05
C LEU A 549 -8.82 -2.82 1.37
N ILE A 550 -8.28 -2.00 2.26
CA ILE A 550 -8.12 -2.34 3.68
C ILE A 550 -9.30 -1.76 4.45
N THR A 551 -10.13 -2.64 5.01
CA THR A 551 -11.25 -2.25 5.85
C THR A 551 -11.50 -3.24 6.98
N VAL A 552 -11.45 -2.74 8.21
CA VAL A 552 -11.67 -3.55 9.43
C VAL A 552 -13.17 -3.78 9.66
N GLN A 553 -14.02 -2.90 9.14
CA GLN A 553 -15.47 -2.98 9.22
C GLN A 553 -16.07 -3.13 7.82
N ALA A 554 -17.23 -3.76 7.71
CA ALA A 554 -18.03 -3.68 6.49
C ALA A 554 -18.32 -2.21 6.18
N LEU A 555 -18.15 -1.84 4.91
CA LEU A 555 -18.49 -0.53 4.37
C LEU A 555 -19.93 -0.59 3.85
N SER A 556 -20.67 0.51 4.01
CA SER A 556 -21.94 0.69 3.29
C SER A 556 -21.71 0.79 1.77
N TYR A 557 -22.80 0.66 0.99
CA TYR A 557 -22.73 0.79 -0.47
C TYR A 557 -22.11 2.14 -0.88
N GLU A 558 -22.60 3.25 -0.32
CA GLU A 558 -22.10 4.59 -0.63
C GLU A 558 -20.61 4.75 -0.25
N GLU A 559 -20.21 4.34 0.95
CA GLU A 559 -18.81 4.42 1.40
C GLU A 559 -17.87 3.57 0.54
N LEU A 560 -18.29 2.36 0.12
CA LEU A 560 -17.49 1.53 -0.78
C LEU A 560 -17.30 2.22 -2.12
N ILE A 561 -18.39 2.73 -2.71
CA ILE A 561 -18.37 3.37 -4.02
C ILE A 561 -17.48 4.61 -3.99
N ASP A 562 -17.64 5.48 -2.99
CA ASP A 562 -16.83 6.70 -2.86
C ASP A 562 -15.35 6.38 -2.71
N ARG A 563 -15.01 5.45 -1.82
CA ARG A 563 -13.62 5.07 -1.57
C ARG A 563 -12.98 4.37 -2.77
N SER A 564 -13.74 3.50 -3.44
CA SER A 564 -13.27 2.79 -4.63
C SER A 564 -13.10 3.74 -5.82
N ASN A 565 -14.03 4.66 -6.03
CA ASN A 565 -13.93 5.69 -7.07
C ASN A 565 -12.75 6.62 -6.83
N ALA A 566 -12.52 7.07 -5.60
CA ALA A 566 -11.34 7.88 -5.27
C ALA A 566 -10.03 7.14 -5.63
N THR A 567 -9.95 5.85 -5.28
CA THR A 567 -8.78 5.01 -5.58
C THR A 567 -8.63 4.79 -7.09
N LEU A 568 -9.72 4.53 -7.82
CA LEU A 568 -9.73 4.38 -9.28
C LEU A 568 -9.30 5.66 -9.99
N GLN A 569 -9.77 6.82 -9.54
CA GLN A 569 -9.35 8.11 -10.10
C GLN A 569 -7.86 8.36 -9.87
N GLN A 570 -7.32 7.93 -8.72
CA GLN A 570 -5.88 7.99 -8.48
C GLN A 570 -5.10 7.08 -9.42
N PHE A 571 -5.57 5.85 -9.61
CA PHE A 571 -5.01 4.90 -10.57
C PHE A 571 -4.97 5.48 -12.00
N ILE A 572 -6.06 6.07 -12.46
CA ILE A 572 -6.17 6.70 -13.78
C ILE A 572 -5.16 7.84 -13.93
N ARG A 573 -5.11 8.77 -12.97
CA ARG A 573 -4.18 9.90 -13.00
C ARG A 573 -2.72 9.45 -13.03
N ASN A 574 -2.37 8.48 -12.19
CA ASN A 574 -1.01 7.94 -12.12
C ASN A 574 -0.59 7.31 -13.46
N THR A 575 -1.47 6.51 -14.06
CA THR A 575 -1.19 5.83 -15.32
C THR A 575 -0.97 6.83 -16.46
N LEU A 576 -1.78 7.89 -16.52
CA LEU A 576 -1.64 8.94 -17.53
C LEU A 576 -0.35 9.75 -17.37
N ALA A 577 0.01 10.13 -16.15
CA ALA A 577 1.22 10.91 -15.88
C ALA A 577 2.50 10.14 -16.26
N GLU A 578 2.60 8.88 -15.85
CA GLU A 578 3.73 8.00 -16.21
C GLU A 578 3.91 7.90 -17.72
N PHE A 579 2.81 7.66 -18.43
CA PHE A 579 2.82 7.52 -19.87
C PHE A 579 3.29 8.79 -20.59
N LYS A 580 2.82 9.98 -20.15
CA LYS A 580 3.24 11.28 -20.70
C LYS A 580 4.72 11.54 -20.53
N ARG A 581 5.27 11.22 -19.34
CA ARG A 581 6.71 11.36 -19.06
C ARG A 581 7.55 10.52 -20.02
N ILE A 582 7.19 9.25 -20.19
CA ILE A 582 7.89 8.33 -21.09
C ILE A 582 7.84 8.85 -22.54
N ARG A 583 6.66 9.29 -23.01
CA ARG A 583 6.50 9.85 -24.36
C ARG A 583 7.45 11.02 -24.62
N ARG A 584 7.55 11.96 -23.69
CA ARG A 584 8.39 13.18 -23.84
C ARG A 584 9.87 12.84 -23.93
N LEU A 585 10.36 11.97 -23.05
CA LEU A 585 11.76 11.51 -23.06
C LEU A 585 12.16 10.92 -24.42
N ILE A 586 11.26 10.15 -25.03
CA ILE A 586 11.52 9.53 -26.34
C ILE A 586 11.50 10.56 -27.48
N SER A 587 10.60 11.53 -27.42
CA SER A 587 10.59 12.64 -28.39
C SER A 587 11.90 13.43 -28.34
N THR A 588 12.35 13.83 -27.14
CA THR A 588 13.64 14.52 -26.96
C THR A 588 14.81 13.68 -27.44
N HIS A 589 14.85 12.40 -27.09
CA HIS A 589 15.94 11.53 -27.53
C HIS A 589 16.01 11.42 -29.04
N SER A 590 14.88 11.16 -29.69
CA SER A 590 14.77 11.01 -31.14
C SER A 590 15.25 12.26 -31.89
N HIS A 591 15.03 13.45 -31.32
CA HIS A 591 15.49 14.73 -31.89
C HIS A 591 17.02 14.86 -31.97
N SER A 592 17.76 14.22 -31.06
CA SER A 592 19.22 14.29 -31.00
C SER A 592 19.95 13.21 -31.82
N MET A 593 19.21 12.33 -32.49
CA MET A 593 19.73 11.21 -33.26
C MET A 593 19.70 11.51 -34.77
N PHE A 594 20.57 10.86 -35.54
CA PHE A 594 20.56 10.95 -36.99
C PHE A 594 19.40 10.12 -37.53
N LEU A 595 18.45 10.81 -38.15
CA LEU A 595 17.32 10.21 -38.86
C LEU A 595 17.76 9.97 -40.29
N ALA A 596 17.62 8.74 -40.79
CA ALA A 596 17.97 8.39 -42.18
C ALA A 596 16.93 8.90 -43.20
N ASP A 597 16.19 9.95 -42.85
CA ASP A 597 14.97 10.33 -43.53
C ASP A 597 15.08 11.57 -44.41
N TYR A 598 14.12 11.69 -45.31
CA TYR A 598 14.05 12.56 -46.48
C TYR A 598 14.73 13.93 -46.29
N ASN A 599 15.85 14.13 -47.00
CA ASN A 599 16.59 15.40 -47.15
C ASN A 599 17.72 15.67 -46.17
N THR A 600 18.36 14.64 -45.61
CA THR A 600 19.71 14.82 -45.08
C THR A 600 20.62 15.24 -46.23
N LYS A 601 20.75 16.56 -46.43
CA LYS A 601 21.76 17.10 -47.33
C LYS A 601 23.09 16.81 -46.66
N PHE A 602 23.89 15.98 -47.31
CA PHE A 602 25.26 15.81 -46.88
C PHE A 602 26.08 16.95 -47.47
N SER A 603 26.96 17.52 -46.65
CA SER A 603 28.02 18.41 -47.14
C SER A 603 29.32 17.65 -47.19
N THR A 604 30.12 17.86 -48.24
CA THR A 604 31.46 17.27 -48.39
C THR A 604 32.50 18.25 -47.87
N SER A 605 33.48 17.77 -47.10
CA SER A 605 34.70 18.54 -46.83
C SER A 605 35.39 18.94 -48.14
N HIS A 606 35.99 20.13 -48.19
CA HIS A 606 36.75 20.61 -49.35
C HIS A 606 37.64 19.48 -49.87
N VAL A 607 37.35 19.02 -51.08
CA VAL A 607 38.04 17.92 -51.75
C VAL A 607 39.47 18.36 -52.04
N ASN A 608 40.38 18.12 -51.12
CA ASN A 608 41.80 18.36 -51.36
C ASN A 608 42.31 17.24 -52.28
N ASN A 609 43.05 17.53 -53.35
CA ASN A 609 43.45 16.53 -54.36
C ASN A 609 44.32 15.37 -53.83
N ASN A 610 44.75 15.42 -52.56
CA ASN A 610 45.61 14.41 -51.93
C ASN A 610 44.89 13.45 -50.97
N ASP A 611 43.63 13.68 -50.58
CA ASP A 611 42.92 12.82 -49.61
C ASP A 611 42.41 11.50 -50.23
N THR A 612 42.64 10.36 -49.58
CA THR A 612 42.24 9.05 -50.11
C THR A 612 40.76 8.72 -49.91
N PHE A 613 39.99 9.59 -49.24
CA PHE A 613 38.55 9.43 -49.01
C PHE A 613 37.84 10.78 -48.84
N ILE A 614 36.51 10.82 -49.01
CA ILE A 614 35.65 11.99 -48.76
C ILE A 614 34.81 11.73 -47.51
N GLU A 615 34.89 12.61 -46.50
CA GLU A 615 34.03 12.57 -45.31
C GLU A 615 32.78 13.42 -45.52
N PHE A 616 31.64 12.90 -45.06
CA PHE A 616 30.35 13.57 -45.18
C PHE A 616 29.86 14.06 -43.82
N SER A 617 29.27 15.25 -43.78
CA SER A 617 28.57 15.80 -42.62
C SER A 617 27.08 15.95 -42.88
N SER A 618 26.25 15.74 -41.86
CA SER A 618 24.80 15.92 -41.91
C SER A 618 24.42 17.40 -41.78
N LEU A 619 23.54 17.86 -42.67
CA LEU A 619 22.77 19.09 -42.48
C LEU A 619 21.37 18.74 -41.97
N PRO A 620 20.86 19.44 -40.95
CA PRO A 620 19.53 19.18 -40.42
C PRO A 620 18.45 19.65 -41.41
N MET A 621 17.31 18.97 -41.35
CA MET A 621 16.15 19.24 -42.21
C MET A 621 15.58 20.64 -41.95
N ILE A 622 15.28 21.38 -43.02
CA ILE A 622 14.57 22.66 -42.96
C ILE A 622 13.20 22.48 -43.61
N ILE A 623 12.14 22.80 -42.87
CA ILE A 623 10.74 22.72 -43.30
C ILE A 623 10.16 24.13 -43.25
N GLU A 624 9.86 24.74 -44.41
CA GLU A 624 9.21 26.06 -44.49
C GLU A 624 9.89 27.16 -43.64
N ASN A 625 11.23 27.23 -43.70
CA ASN A 625 12.10 28.11 -42.88
C ASN A 625 12.20 27.76 -41.38
N CYS A 626 11.60 26.66 -40.93
CA CYS A 626 11.80 26.08 -39.61
C CYS A 626 12.88 25.00 -39.65
N SER A 627 13.91 25.11 -38.80
CA SER A 627 15.01 24.13 -38.74
C SER A 627 14.76 23.06 -37.70
N CYS A 628 14.79 21.80 -38.13
CA CYS A 628 14.66 20.63 -37.27
C CYS A 628 15.85 20.38 -36.35
N ALA A 629 16.95 21.15 -36.47
CA ALA A 629 18.00 21.14 -35.46
C ALA A 629 17.68 22.02 -34.25
N ILE A 630 16.63 22.85 -34.31
CA ILE A 630 16.37 23.89 -33.30
C ILE A 630 14.99 23.71 -32.69
N ASN A 631 13.99 23.48 -33.56
CA ASN A 631 12.61 23.24 -33.17
C ASN A 631 12.17 21.88 -33.72
N ASN A 632 11.67 21.00 -32.86
CA ASN A 632 11.16 19.70 -33.30
C ASN A 632 9.72 19.79 -33.84
N GLU A 633 9.01 20.90 -33.63
CA GLU A 633 7.63 21.13 -34.08
C GLU A 633 7.54 21.66 -35.53
N CYS A 634 8.65 21.68 -36.27
CA CYS A 634 8.61 22.06 -37.68
C CYS A 634 7.81 21.01 -38.46
N LYS A 635 6.82 21.46 -39.24
CA LYS A 635 5.91 20.55 -39.93
C LYS A 635 5.43 21.10 -41.26
N LYS A 636 4.97 20.18 -42.12
CA LYS A 636 4.38 20.48 -43.43
C LYS A 636 3.30 19.46 -43.78
N SER A 637 2.21 19.90 -44.41
CA SER A 637 1.10 19.03 -44.79
C SER A 637 1.49 17.99 -45.82
N ILE A 638 1.05 16.74 -45.62
CA ILE A 638 1.18 15.63 -46.56
C ILE A 638 0.14 15.76 -47.67
N GLY A 639 0.55 15.47 -48.90
CA GLY A 639 -0.32 15.48 -50.06
C GLY A 639 -0.05 14.35 -51.04
N LEU A 640 -0.95 14.21 -52.00
CA LEU A 640 -0.85 13.37 -53.17
C LEU A 640 -0.38 14.23 -54.34
N TYR A 641 0.58 13.73 -55.10
CA TYR A 641 1.25 14.49 -56.15
C TYR A 641 1.16 13.77 -57.49
N SER A 642 1.14 14.53 -58.59
CA SER A 642 1.19 13.97 -59.94
C SER A 642 2.54 13.30 -60.20
N TYR A 643 2.50 12.09 -60.76
CA TYR A 643 3.71 11.30 -61.04
C TYR A 643 4.67 12.00 -62.01
N TYR A 644 4.15 12.76 -62.99
CA TYR A 644 4.97 13.35 -64.05
C TYR A 644 5.42 14.80 -63.77
N ASP A 645 4.59 15.59 -63.10
CA ASP A 645 4.79 17.06 -62.99
C ASP A 645 5.03 17.55 -61.55
N GLU A 646 5.03 16.64 -60.56
CA GLU A 646 5.16 16.95 -59.13
C GLU A 646 4.21 18.03 -58.59
N GLN A 647 3.08 18.25 -59.28
CA GLN A 647 2.04 19.16 -58.81
C GLN A 647 1.20 18.51 -57.72
N LEU A 648 0.89 19.26 -56.66
CA LEU A 648 -0.01 18.85 -55.59
C LEU A 648 -1.41 18.65 -56.17
N ILE A 649 -1.91 17.43 -56.10
CA ILE A 649 -3.24 17.05 -56.55
C ILE A 649 -4.24 17.22 -55.42
N PHE A 650 -3.89 16.72 -54.24
CA PHE A 650 -4.77 16.71 -53.08
C PHE A 650 -3.94 16.79 -51.81
N GLU A 651 -4.21 17.76 -50.96
CA GLU A 651 -3.64 17.83 -49.62
C GLU A 651 -4.50 17.00 -48.68
N ILE A 652 -3.90 16.04 -47.96
CA ILE A 652 -4.65 15.22 -47.02
C ILE A 652 -4.91 16.06 -45.77
N PRO A 653 -6.19 16.33 -45.40
CA PRO A 653 -6.51 17.23 -44.31
C PRO A 653 -5.84 16.82 -43.00
N ASN A 654 -5.11 17.78 -42.40
CA ASN A 654 -4.48 17.65 -41.10
C ASN A 654 -3.54 16.44 -40.94
N LEU A 655 -2.94 15.96 -42.03
CA LEU A 655 -1.86 14.98 -42.01
C LEU A 655 -0.53 15.69 -42.29
N PHE A 656 0.48 15.51 -41.45
CA PHE A 656 1.74 16.26 -41.49
C PHE A 656 2.97 15.35 -41.49
N ILE A 657 3.99 15.75 -42.25
CA ILE A 657 5.37 15.40 -41.94
C ILE A 657 5.93 16.40 -40.93
N SER A 658 6.89 15.96 -40.12
CA SER A 658 7.55 16.80 -39.13
C SER A 658 9.03 16.42 -39.04
N CYS A 659 9.77 16.98 -38.09
CA CYS A 659 11.19 16.69 -37.87
C CYS A 659 11.48 15.22 -37.54
N SER A 660 10.47 14.46 -37.10
CA SER A 660 10.51 13.00 -36.99
C SER A 660 9.14 12.43 -37.33
N ILE A 661 9.08 11.16 -37.71
CA ILE A 661 7.82 10.48 -38.06
C ILE A 661 6.88 10.47 -36.86
N ILE A 662 7.38 10.17 -35.64
CA ILE A 662 6.55 10.21 -34.43
C ILE A 662 5.96 11.61 -34.20
N GLN A 663 6.75 12.67 -34.35
CA GLN A 663 6.24 14.02 -34.14
C GLN A 663 5.19 14.38 -35.19
N GLY A 664 5.39 13.98 -36.45
CA GLY A 664 4.42 14.17 -37.52
C GLY A 664 3.10 13.47 -37.22
N VAL A 665 3.17 12.23 -36.72
CA VAL A 665 1.98 11.49 -36.25
C VAL A 665 1.30 12.23 -35.11
N LEU A 666 2.04 12.67 -34.09
CA LEU A 666 1.47 13.36 -32.92
C LEU A 666 0.79 14.68 -33.29
N GLU A 667 1.30 15.40 -34.28
CA GLU A 667 0.76 16.68 -34.76
C GLU A 667 -0.39 16.52 -35.76
N SER A 668 -0.52 15.34 -36.37
CA SER A 668 -1.57 15.01 -37.33
C SER A 668 -2.87 14.63 -36.66
N SER A 669 -3.98 14.70 -37.40
CA SER A 669 -5.29 14.17 -37.04
C SER A 669 -5.69 13.03 -37.97
N LEU A 670 -6.83 12.38 -37.66
CA LEU A 670 -7.39 11.31 -38.47
C LEU A 670 -8.58 11.81 -39.32
N GLU A 671 -8.71 13.12 -39.52
CA GLU A 671 -9.90 13.74 -40.12
C GLU A 671 -10.30 13.13 -41.46
N CYS A 672 -9.34 12.91 -42.37
CA CYS A 672 -9.60 12.28 -43.66
C CYS A 672 -10.24 10.88 -43.52
N PHE A 673 -9.88 10.12 -42.50
CA PHE A 673 -10.30 8.73 -42.30
C PHE A 673 -11.70 8.60 -41.68
N PHE A 674 -12.35 9.71 -41.33
CA PHE A 674 -13.78 9.79 -40.99
C PHE A 674 -14.64 10.19 -42.20
N SER A 675 -14.04 10.54 -43.34
CA SER A 675 -14.73 11.03 -44.53
C SER A 675 -14.58 10.03 -45.68
N GLN A 676 -15.69 9.44 -46.13
CA GLN A 676 -15.66 8.48 -47.24
C GLN A 676 -15.08 9.11 -48.51
N SER A 677 -15.47 10.36 -48.84
CA SER A 677 -14.94 11.04 -50.02
C SER A 677 -13.44 11.30 -49.95
N CYS A 678 -12.89 11.55 -48.76
CA CYS A 678 -11.45 11.71 -48.59
C CYS A 678 -10.71 10.37 -48.69
N LEU A 679 -11.24 9.33 -48.03
CA LEU A 679 -10.68 7.99 -48.09
C LEU A 679 -10.70 7.43 -49.52
N ASP A 680 -11.78 7.65 -50.29
CA ASP A 680 -11.89 7.22 -51.69
C ASP A 680 -10.79 7.83 -52.56
N ILE A 681 -10.46 9.11 -52.35
CA ILE A 681 -9.35 9.79 -53.05
C ILE A 681 -8.02 9.13 -52.67
N VAL A 682 -7.77 8.93 -51.37
CA VAL A 682 -6.53 8.29 -50.90
C VAL A 682 -6.40 6.86 -51.45
N GLN A 683 -7.46 6.07 -51.39
CA GLN A 683 -7.51 4.68 -51.87
C GLN A 683 -7.30 4.60 -53.39
N TRP A 684 -7.82 5.57 -54.17
CA TRP A 684 -7.62 5.63 -55.61
C TRP A 684 -6.14 5.81 -56.00
N TYR A 685 -5.39 6.62 -55.24
CA TYR A 685 -3.98 6.90 -55.52
C TYR A 685 -3.03 5.76 -55.09
N ILE A 686 -3.35 5.00 -54.04
CA ILE A 686 -2.45 3.98 -53.46
C ILE A 686 -2.56 2.57 -54.10
N ILE A 687 -3.39 2.33 -55.11
CA ILE A 687 -3.77 0.96 -55.57
C ILE A 687 -2.56 0.08 -55.96
N SER A 688 -2.10 -0.77 -55.03
CA SER A 688 -1.26 -1.95 -55.25
C SER A 688 -2.14 -3.21 -55.43
N THR A 689 -2.41 -3.62 -56.67
CA THR A 689 -2.91 -4.94 -57.15
C THR A 689 -4.09 -5.69 -56.47
N GLU A 690 -4.52 -5.39 -55.24
CA GLU A 690 -5.66 -5.97 -54.52
C GLU A 690 -6.47 -4.84 -53.86
N SER A 691 -7.76 -4.73 -54.16
CA SER A 691 -8.64 -3.72 -53.54
C SER A 691 -8.98 -4.15 -52.11
N ILE A 692 -8.36 -3.53 -51.10
CA ILE A 692 -8.75 -3.73 -49.70
C ILE A 692 -9.94 -2.81 -49.42
N GLU A 693 -11.12 -3.40 -49.20
CA GLU A 693 -12.28 -2.66 -48.70
C GLU A 693 -12.07 -2.35 -47.20
N ILE A 694 -11.68 -1.11 -46.89
CA ILE A 694 -11.54 -0.63 -45.51
C ILE A 694 -12.66 0.36 -45.18
N PRO A 695 -13.45 0.10 -44.12
CA PRO A 695 -14.48 1.04 -43.67
C PRO A 695 -13.86 2.29 -43.02
N ILE A 696 -14.49 3.45 -43.22
CA ILE A 696 -14.15 4.69 -42.50
C ILE A 696 -14.32 4.52 -40.99
N LEU A 697 -13.62 5.38 -40.23
CA LEU A 697 -13.86 5.52 -38.81
C LEU A 697 -15.22 6.18 -38.57
N ASN A 698 -15.95 5.71 -37.56
CA ASN A 698 -17.26 6.25 -37.21
C ASN A 698 -17.14 7.34 -36.14
N ALA A 699 -17.52 8.57 -36.49
CA ALA A 699 -17.50 9.71 -35.58
C ALA A 699 -18.44 9.55 -34.36
N SER A 700 -19.46 8.69 -34.42
CA SER A 700 -20.33 8.42 -33.25
C SER A 700 -19.65 7.58 -32.17
N ASN A 701 -18.56 6.88 -32.51
CA ASN A 701 -17.88 5.93 -31.62
C ASN A 701 -16.68 6.56 -30.91
N THR A 702 -16.45 7.87 -31.08
CA THR A 702 -15.36 8.58 -30.43
C THR A 702 -15.87 9.86 -29.76
N ARG A 703 -15.32 10.17 -28.58
CA ARG A 703 -15.54 11.45 -27.88
C ARG A 703 -14.67 12.58 -28.42
N PHE A 704 -13.71 12.26 -29.29
CA PHE A 704 -12.80 13.24 -29.88
C PHE A 704 -13.35 13.72 -31.22
N LEU A 705 -13.12 15.00 -31.53
CA LEU A 705 -13.44 15.53 -32.86
C LEU A 705 -12.49 14.92 -33.91
N PRO A 706 -12.93 14.64 -35.15
CA PRO A 706 -12.06 14.08 -36.20
C PRO A 706 -10.75 14.85 -36.42
N GLY A 707 -10.77 16.19 -36.28
CA GLY A 707 -9.60 17.07 -36.39
C GLY A 707 -8.70 17.11 -35.16
N THR A 708 -8.98 16.34 -34.11
CA THR A 708 -8.15 16.33 -32.88
C THR A 708 -6.77 15.72 -33.19
N PRO A 709 -5.65 16.36 -32.79
CA PRO A 709 -4.33 15.79 -33.00
C PRO A 709 -4.17 14.45 -32.26
N ILE A 710 -3.54 13.48 -32.91
CA ILE A 710 -3.28 12.14 -32.35
C ILE A 710 -2.47 12.25 -31.05
N GLY A 711 -1.61 13.26 -30.91
CA GLY A 711 -0.89 13.51 -29.67
C GLY A 711 -1.81 13.76 -28.47
N VAL A 712 -2.98 14.37 -28.67
CA VAL A 712 -3.99 14.60 -27.61
C VAL A 712 -4.74 13.31 -27.28
N LEU A 713 -5.05 12.50 -28.30
CA LEU A 713 -5.61 11.15 -28.11
C LEU A 713 -4.63 10.31 -27.28
N LEU A 714 -3.35 10.33 -27.65
CA LEU A 714 -2.28 9.60 -26.99
C LEU A 714 -2.05 10.07 -25.55
N ASP A 715 -2.12 11.37 -25.27
CA ASP A 715 -2.09 11.94 -23.91
C ASP A 715 -3.25 11.48 -23.02
N SER A 716 -4.29 10.90 -23.64
CA SER A 716 -5.42 10.23 -22.99
C SER A 716 -5.36 8.69 -23.13
N LEU A 717 -4.19 8.11 -23.42
CA LEU A 717 -3.96 6.69 -23.70
C LEU A 717 -4.82 6.13 -24.85
N MET A 718 -5.30 7.00 -25.74
CA MET A 718 -6.27 6.65 -26.78
C MET A 718 -7.52 5.98 -26.19
N ILE A 719 -7.95 6.39 -24.99
CA ILE A 719 -9.13 5.84 -24.31
C ILE A 719 -10.35 6.72 -24.57
N GLU A 720 -11.41 6.08 -25.04
CA GLU A 720 -12.76 6.65 -25.15
C GLU A 720 -13.45 6.61 -23.79
N GLN A 721 -13.49 5.42 -23.18
CA GLN A 721 -14.08 5.19 -21.87
C GLN A 721 -13.22 4.22 -21.06
N TRP A 722 -13.02 4.51 -19.77
CA TRP A 722 -12.26 3.62 -18.88
C TRP A 722 -13.04 2.33 -18.51
N GLY A 723 -14.38 2.34 -18.63
CA GLY A 723 -15.24 1.15 -18.50
C GLY A 723 -15.01 0.32 -17.22
N HIS A 724 -15.19 0.91 -16.03
CA HIS A 724 -15.09 0.18 -14.76
C HIS A 724 -16.45 -0.06 -14.11
N HIS A 725 -16.57 -1.16 -13.37
CA HIS A 725 -17.78 -1.47 -12.62
C HIS A 725 -17.44 -2.03 -11.24
N ILE A 726 -18.06 -1.47 -10.20
CA ILE A 726 -17.87 -1.87 -8.79
C ILE A 726 -19.04 -2.74 -8.37
N GLN A 727 -18.74 -4.00 -8.04
CA GLN A 727 -19.72 -5.01 -7.65
C GLN A 727 -19.77 -5.13 -6.12
N TYR A 728 -20.67 -4.36 -5.49
CA TYR A 728 -20.81 -4.35 -4.03
C TYR A 728 -21.13 -5.75 -3.45
N ASP A 729 -21.87 -6.59 -4.18
CA ASP A 729 -22.19 -7.95 -3.73
C ASP A 729 -20.95 -8.83 -3.59
N GLN A 730 -20.00 -8.72 -4.53
CA GLN A 730 -18.74 -9.44 -4.45
C GLN A 730 -17.90 -8.93 -3.28
N TYR A 731 -17.82 -7.62 -3.09
CA TYR A 731 -17.14 -7.02 -1.94
C TYR A 731 -17.74 -7.52 -0.61
N PHE A 732 -19.06 -7.45 -0.44
CA PHE A 732 -19.72 -7.80 0.82
C PHE A 732 -19.52 -9.28 1.15
N ASN A 733 -19.55 -10.14 0.14
CA ASN A 733 -19.25 -11.57 0.27
C ASN A 733 -17.79 -11.85 0.64
N GLN A 734 -16.82 -11.07 0.14
CA GLN A 734 -15.41 -11.18 0.52
C GLN A 734 -15.17 -10.69 1.95
N CYS A 735 -15.76 -9.55 2.34
CA CYS A 735 -15.71 -9.06 3.72
C CYS A 735 -16.30 -10.09 4.71
N ALA A 736 -17.33 -10.85 4.31
CA ALA A 736 -17.87 -12.01 5.02
C ALA A 736 -18.10 -11.77 6.52
N THR A 737 -18.84 -10.73 6.89
CA THR A 737 -19.06 -10.39 8.30
C THR A 737 -19.75 -11.55 9.05
N LYS A 738 -19.10 -12.07 10.09
CA LYS A 738 -19.65 -13.18 10.91
C LYS A 738 -20.50 -12.67 12.07
N LEU A 739 -20.24 -11.46 12.54
CA LEU A 739 -20.90 -10.91 13.71
C LEU A 739 -20.97 -9.38 13.61
N CYS A 740 -22.17 -8.82 13.59
CA CYS A 740 -22.41 -7.40 13.72
C CYS A 740 -22.91 -7.08 15.12
N SER A 741 -22.41 -6.03 15.73
CA SER A 741 -22.86 -5.53 17.01
C SER A 741 -23.27 -4.07 16.90
N TYR A 742 -24.39 -3.67 17.48
CA TYR A 742 -24.73 -2.26 17.62
C TYR A 742 -25.23 -1.98 19.03
N THR A 743 -24.90 -0.79 19.54
CA THR A 743 -25.45 -0.30 20.80
C THR A 743 -26.70 0.53 20.54
N PHE A 744 -27.72 0.29 21.34
CA PHE A 744 -28.86 1.18 21.45
C PHE A 744 -29.19 1.39 22.92
N ILE A 745 -29.79 2.54 23.20
CA ILE A 745 -30.18 2.90 24.55
C ILE A 745 -31.47 2.13 24.87
N SER A 746 -31.40 1.19 25.80
CA SER A 746 -32.58 0.47 26.30
C SER A 746 -32.82 0.86 27.76
N HIS A 747 -34.07 0.74 28.21
CA HIS A 747 -34.38 0.95 29.62
C HIS A 747 -33.77 -0.20 30.45
N PRO A 748 -33.20 0.05 31.63
CA PRO A 748 -32.75 -1.03 32.51
C PRO A 748 -33.93 -1.96 32.79
N ASN A 749 -33.69 -3.28 32.73
CA ASN A 749 -34.74 -4.27 32.88
C ASN A 749 -35.45 -4.03 34.23
N PRO A 750 -36.77 -3.77 34.27
CA PRO A 750 -37.48 -3.46 35.50
C PRO A 750 -37.27 -4.54 36.56
N LEU A 751 -37.08 -5.81 36.15
CA LEU A 751 -36.74 -6.91 37.07
C LEU A 751 -35.40 -6.71 37.79
N TYR A 752 -34.37 -6.19 37.09
CA TYR A 752 -33.06 -5.93 37.70
C TYR A 752 -33.16 -4.83 38.75
N VAL A 753 -33.84 -3.73 38.43
CA VAL A 753 -34.09 -2.62 39.37
C VAL A 753 -34.91 -3.10 40.57
N ILE A 754 -35.97 -3.88 40.33
CA ILE A 754 -36.79 -4.50 41.39
C ILE A 754 -35.95 -5.43 42.27
N THR A 755 -35.04 -6.24 41.71
CA THR A 755 -34.18 -7.13 42.53
C THR A 755 -33.22 -6.37 43.43
N ILE A 756 -32.64 -5.27 42.95
CA ILE A 756 -31.78 -4.38 43.76
C ILE A 756 -32.60 -3.76 44.88
N LEU A 757 -33.78 -3.21 44.55
CA LEU A 757 -34.68 -2.60 45.55
C LEU A 757 -35.12 -3.63 46.60
N VAL A 758 -35.52 -4.84 46.20
CA VAL A 758 -35.90 -5.93 47.13
C VAL A 758 -34.73 -6.30 48.06
N SER A 759 -33.51 -6.40 47.53
CA SER A 759 -32.32 -6.71 48.35
C SER A 759 -31.98 -5.60 49.35
N LEU A 760 -32.10 -4.32 48.95
CA LEU A 760 -31.91 -3.16 49.82
C LEU A 760 -32.98 -3.06 50.90
N PHE A 761 -34.26 -3.26 50.56
CA PHE A 761 -35.37 -3.26 51.52
C PHE A 761 -35.22 -4.35 52.58
N GLY A 762 -34.67 -5.51 52.20
CA GLY A 762 -34.37 -6.61 53.13
C GLY A 762 -33.36 -6.22 54.21
N GLY A 763 -32.21 -5.66 53.81
CA GLY A 763 -31.17 -5.20 54.74
C GLY A 763 -31.62 -4.01 55.58
N LEU A 764 -32.26 -3.01 54.96
CA LEU A 764 -32.69 -1.79 55.63
C LEU A 764 -33.78 -2.07 56.67
N SER A 765 -34.81 -2.87 56.35
CA SER A 765 -35.93 -3.14 57.27
C SER A 765 -35.49 -3.78 58.59
N ILE A 766 -34.46 -4.62 58.57
CA ILE A 766 -33.88 -5.24 59.77
C ILE A 766 -33.03 -4.24 60.54
N ALA A 767 -32.23 -3.43 59.84
CA ALA A 767 -31.47 -2.35 60.48
C ALA A 767 -32.40 -1.34 61.19
N TRP A 768 -33.51 -0.95 60.56
CA TRP A 768 -34.53 -0.09 61.15
C TRP A 768 -35.19 -0.71 62.39
N ARG A 769 -35.39 -2.04 62.46
CA ARG A 769 -35.92 -2.70 63.68
C ARG A 769 -35.00 -2.63 64.89
N ILE A 770 -33.69 -2.46 64.68
CA ILE A 770 -32.69 -2.30 65.75
C ILE A 770 -32.51 -0.82 66.08
N ILE A 771 -32.49 0.03 65.05
CA ILE A 771 -32.22 1.46 65.18
C ILE A 771 -33.45 2.23 65.71
N LEU A 772 -34.67 1.88 65.30
CA LEU A 772 -35.90 2.58 65.73
C LEU A 772 -36.13 2.52 67.25
N PRO A 773 -36.00 1.39 67.96
CA PRO A 773 -36.13 1.37 69.42
C PRO A 773 -35.10 2.25 70.12
N ILE A 774 -33.89 2.34 69.56
CA ILE A 774 -32.81 3.18 70.09
C ILE A 774 -33.14 4.66 69.84
N ILE A 775 -33.52 5.03 68.62
CA ILE A 775 -33.92 6.40 68.26
C ILE A 775 -35.16 6.83 69.05
N VAL A 776 -36.18 5.99 69.12
CA VAL A 776 -37.40 6.23 69.90
C VAL A 776 -37.07 6.30 71.40
N GLY A 777 -36.13 5.50 71.90
CA GLY A 777 -35.62 5.61 73.26
C GLY A 777 -34.90 6.94 73.54
N ILE A 778 -34.08 7.41 72.59
CA ILE A 778 -33.38 8.71 72.66
C ILE A 778 -34.39 9.86 72.60
N ILE A 779 -35.37 9.79 71.70
CA ILE A 779 -36.45 10.78 71.57
C ILE A 779 -37.34 10.79 72.82
N ARG A 780 -37.69 9.62 73.36
CA ARG A 780 -38.50 9.47 74.58
C ARG A 780 -37.77 9.97 75.83
N ASN A 781 -36.44 9.83 75.88
CA ASN A 781 -35.61 10.42 76.94
C ASN A 781 -35.42 11.93 76.77
N ARG A 782 -35.33 12.45 75.53
CA ARG A 782 -35.31 13.90 75.28
C ARG A 782 -36.65 14.58 75.58
N MET A 783 -37.78 13.89 75.39
CA MET A 783 -39.11 14.42 75.70
C MET A 783 -39.49 14.31 77.19
N ARG A 784 -38.76 13.52 77.99
CA ARG A 784 -38.88 13.48 79.46
C ARG A 784 -37.88 14.44 80.12
N SER A 785 -37.99 15.74 79.84
CA SER A 785 -37.53 16.77 80.78
C SER A 785 -38.33 18.06 80.62
N LYS A 786 -39.41 18.18 81.39
CA LYS A 786 -39.92 19.39 82.06
C LYS A 786 -41.36 19.13 82.51
N ILE A 787 -41.52 18.76 83.78
CA ILE A 787 -42.58 19.22 84.70
C ILE A 787 -42.08 18.75 86.08
N PHE A 788 -41.59 19.67 86.90
CA PHE A 788 -41.78 19.71 88.35
C PHE A 788 -41.48 21.14 88.83
N PRO A 789 -42.25 21.68 89.80
CA PRO A 789 -42.10 23.04 90.29
C PRO A 789 -40.98 23.17 91.33
N THR A 790 -40.61 24.43 91.52
CA THR A 790 -39.53 25.03 92.31
C THR A 790 -39.50 24.74 93.80
N THR A 791 -38.31 24.51 94.36
CA THR A 791 -37.70 25.30 95.46
C THR A 791 -36.17 25.05 95.55
N ASN A 792 -35.45 26.09 96.00
CA ASN A 792 -33.98 26.32 96.02
C ASN A 792 -33.21 25.29 96.91
N ILE A 793 -31.90 24.98 96.75
CA ILE A 793 -30.68 25.82 96.88
C ILE A 793 -29.46 25.10 96.24
N GLN A 794 -28.46 25.91 95.85
CA GLN A 794 -27.16 25.70 95.19
C GLN A 794 -26.31 24.46 95.57
N THR A 795 -25.60 23.88 94.58
CA THR A 795 -24.14 24.06 94.38
C THR A 795 -23.64 23.35 93.11
N ASN A 796 -22.66 23.97 92.45
CA ASN A 796 -22.03 23.55 91.20
C ASN A 796 -21.07 22.37 91.38
N HIS A 797 -21.13 21.39 90.49
CA HIS A 797 -19.98 20.60 90.04
C HIS A 797 -20.18 20.22 88.55
N PRO A 798 -19.18 20.40 87.66
CA PRO A 798 -19.33 20.03 86.25
C PRO A 798 -19.18 18.51 86.15
N LEU A 799 -20.29 17.80 85.89
CA LEU A 799 -20.27 16.35 85.67
C LEU A 799 -19.48 16.05 84.38
N ARG A 800 -18.36 15.33 84.51
CA ARG A 800 -17.51 14.91 83.39
C ARG A 800 -18.30 14.00 82.46
N LEU A 801 -18.15 14.24 81.15
CA LEU A 801 -18.66 13.40 80.06
C LEU A 801 -18.36 11.90 80.27
N ILE A 802 -17.26 11.59 80.98
CA ILE A 802 -16.82 10.24 81.33
C ILE A 802 -17.85 9.52 82.22
N ASP A 803 -18.44 10.17 83.22
CA ASP A 803 -19.39 9.53 84.14
C ASP A 803 -20.72 9.21 83.45
N HIS A 804 -21.13 10.03 82.49
CA HIS A 804 -22.31 9.77 81.67
C HIS A 804 -22.07 8.64 80.67
N ILE A 805 -20.87 8.58 80.07
CA ILE A 805 -20.45 7.47 79.22
C ILE A 805 -20.38 6.17 80.05
N GLN A 806 -19.91 6.23 81.29
CA GLN A 806 -19.76 5.07 82.16
C GLN A 806 -21.11 4.54 82.66
N TYR A 807 -22.06 5.42 83.00
CA TYR A 807 -23.43 5.04 83.30
C TYR A 807 -24.17 4.45 82.08
N VAL A 808 -24.03 5.08 80.91
CA VAL A 808 -24.60 4.55 79.66
C VAL A 808 -23.97 3.21 79.32
N TRP A 809 -22.66 3.04 79.49
CA TRP A 809 -21.93 1.80 79.25
C TRP A 809 -22.37 0.68 80.19
N GLU A 810 -22.52 0.93 81.49
CA GLU A 810 -23.02 -0.08 82.44
C GLU A 810 -24.49 -0.43 82.18
N SER A 811 -25.31 0.53 81.74
CA SER A 811 -26.69 0.26 81.29
C SER A 811 -26.76 -0.58 80.01
N LEU A 812 -25.89 -0.28 79.03
CA LEU A 812 -25.79 -1.02 77.77
C LEU A 812 -25.24 -2.42 77.99
N LYS A 813 -24.22 -2.56 78.84
CA LYS A 813 -23.59 -3.82 79.25
C LYS A 813 -24.60 -4.73 79.96
N ASN A 814 -25.39 -4.20 80.89
CA ASN A 814 -26.44 -4.97 81.57
C ASN A 814 -27.59 -5.37 80.62
N LYS A 815 -27.96 -4.54 79.64
CA LYS A 815 -28.93 -4.90 78.61
C LYS A 815 -28.39 -5.92 77.61
N LEU A 816 -27.11 -5.82 77.23
CA LEU A 816 -26.43 -6.80 76.37
C LEU A 816 -26.24 -8.15 77.07
N LEU A 817 -25.98 -8.15 78.38
CA LEU A 817 -25.81 -9.38 79.18
C LEU A 817 -27.10 -10.21 79.30
N LYS A 818 -28.27 -9.55 79.23
CA LYS A 818 -29.61 -10.16 79.26
C LYS A 818 -30.24 -10.29 77.86
N PHE A 819 -29.51 -9.93 76.79
CA PHE A 819 -30.06 -9.92 75.45
C PHE A 819 -30.22 -11.34 74.91
N ASN A 820 -31.45 -11.71 74.56
CA ASN A 820 -31.81 -13.00 74.01
C ASN A 820 -32.54 -12.81 72.68
N VAL A 821 -31.90 -13.16 71.57
CA VAL A 821 -32.47 -13.08 70.21
C VAL A 821 -33.46 -14.23 69.96
N PHE A 822 -33.42 -15.28 70.78
CA PHE A 822 -34.20 -16.50 70.63
C PHE A 822 -35.22 -16.69 71.76
N GLU A 823 -35.75 -15.60 72.31
CA GLU A 823 -36.70 -15.60 73.41
C GLU A 823 -38.01 -16.33 73.06
N ASN A 824 -38.40 -17.31 73.89
CA ASN A 824 -39.63 -18.08 73.72
C ASN A 824 -40.51 -18.03 74.99
N GLU A 825 -41.64 -17.34 74.91
CA GLU A 825 -42.59 -17.11 76.02
C GLU A 825 -43.12 -18.39 76.68
N ALA A 826 -43.13 -19.53 75.97
CA ALA A 826 -43.59 -20.81 76.50
C ALA A 826 -42.63 -21.48 77.51
N THR A 827 -41.42 -20.95 77.71
CA THR A 827 -40.35 -21.62 78.49
C THR A 827 -39.85 -20.84 79.71
N TRP A 828 -40.54 -19.76 80.08
CA TRP A 828 -40.12 -18.80 81.12
C TRP A 828 -39.85 -19.40 82.51
N ASN A 829 -40.39 -20.59 82.81
CA ASN A 829 -40.20 -21.26 84.11
C ASN A 829 -39.00 -22.24 84.15
N ASN A 830 -38.22 -22.38 83.07
CA ASN A 830 -37.11 -23.34 83.01
C ASN A 830 -35.75 -22.64 82.86
N GLU A 831 -35.04 -22.46 83.98
CA GLU A 831 -33.77 -21.71 84.06
C GLU A 831 -32.68 -22.27 83.11
N TYR A 832 -32.71 -23.58 82.86
CA TYR A 832 -31.80 -24.22 81.91
C TYR A 832 -32.03 -23.73 80.47
N HIS A 833 -33.28 -23.56 80.04
CA HIS A 833 -33.61 -23.12 78.69
C HIS A 833 -33.20 -21.66 78.45
N ILE A 834 -33.48 -20.77 79.42
CA ILE A 834 -33.12 -19.34 79.34
C ILE A 834 -31.60 -19.16 79.19
N ARG A 835 -30.80 -19.91 79.95
CA ARG A 835 -29.32 -19.86 79.83
C ARG A 835 -28.84 -20.36 78.46
N THR A 836 -29.52 -21.35 77.88
CA THR A 836 -29.17 -21.87 76.56
C THR A 836 -29.50 -20.91 75.42
N GLU A 837 -30.61 -20.19 75.51
CA GLU A 837 -31.02 -19.20 74.50
C GLU A 837 -30.11 -17.96 74.51
N ILE A 838 -29.66 -17.52 75.69
CA ILE A 838 -28.66 -16.46 75.84
C ILE A 838 -27.31 -16.89 75.23
N LEU A 839 -26.91 -18.16 75.39
CA LEU A 839 -25.68 -18.68 74.77
C LEU A 839 -25.79 -18.74 73.24
N ASP A 840 -26.92 -19.20 72.71
CA ASP A 840 -27.19 -19.26 71.27
C ASP A 840 -27.20 -17.83 70.67
N THR A 841 -27.71 -16.85 71.42
CA THR A 841 -27.64 -15.43 71.06
C THR A 841 -26.21 -14.91 70.97
N ARG A 842 -25.31 -15.32 71.88
CA ARG A 842 -23.88 -14.92 71.84
C ARG A 842 -23.15 -15.53 70.64
N ILE A 843 -23.41 -16.80 70.34
CA ILE A 843 -22.83 -17.48 69.17
C ILE A 843 -23.34 -16.81 67.88
N TYR A 844 -24.63 -16.46 67.83
CA TYR A 844 -25.20 -15.73 66.71
C TYR A 844 -24.51 -14.38 66.47
N ILE A 845 -24.34 -13.56 67.52
CA ILE A 845 -23.69 -12.25 67.40
C ILE A 845 -22.21 -12.38 66.97
N LEU A 846 -21.50 -13.37 67.51
CA LEU A 846 -20.09 -13.62 67.18
C LEU A 846 -19.92 -14.08 65.72
N CYS A 847 -20.72 -15.03 65.26
CA CYS A 847 -20.72 -15.48 63.87
C CYS A 847 -21.10 -14.35 62.89
N LEU A 848 -22.06 -13.52 63.27
CA LEU A 848 -22.46 -12.33 62.50
C LEU A 848 -21.28 -11.35 62.38
N GLY A 849 -20.61 -11.03 63.48
CA GLY A 849 -19.46 -10.11 63.52
C GLY A 849 -18.29 -10.59 62.66
N ILE A 850 -17.91 -11.86 62.78
CA ILE A 850 -16.83 -12.47 61.97
C ILE A 850 -17.16 -12.41 60.47
N SER A 851 -18.41 -12.75 60.11
CA SER A 851 -18.85 -12.73 58.72
C SER A 851 -18.80 -11.33 58.10
N ILE A 852 -19.15 -10.30 58.88
CA ILE A 852 -19.08 -8.90 58.43
C ILE A 852 -17.63 -8.43 58.26
N ILE A 853 -16.73 -8.81 59.18
CA ILE A 853 -15.29 -8.47 59.08
C ILE A 853 -14.67 -9.09 57.83
N ILE A 854 -14.95 -10.37 57.55
CA ILE A 854 -14.47 -11.06 56.36
C ILE A 854 -14.98 -10.35 55.09
N LEU A 855 -16.26 -9.97 55.04
CA LEU A 855 -16.84 -9.24 53.91
C LEU A 855 -16.19 -7.87 53.72
N ILE A 856 -15.94 -7.12 54.80
CA ILE A 856 -15.27 -5.82 54.75
C ILE A 856 -13.85 -5.98 54.19
N ILE A 857 -13.05 -6.90 54.73
CA ILE A 857 -11.66 -7.13 54.27
C ILE A 857 -11.65 -7.54 52.80
N TYR A 858 -12.50 -8.49 52.40
CA TYR A 858 -12.62 -8.94 51.02
C TYR A 858 -12.97 -7.78 50.07
N THR A 859 -13.93 -6.93 50.45
CA THR A 859 -14.33 -5.78 49.60
C THR A 859 -13.28 -4.67 49.53
N LEU A 860 -12.44 -4.50 50.56
CA LEU A 860 -11.36 -3.50 50.59
C LEU A 860 -10.16 -3.87 49.71
N LEU A 861 -9.94 -5.17 49.45
CA LEU A 861 -8.83 -5.68 48.65
C LEU A 861 -9.11 -5.65 47.14
N ILE A 862 -10.33 -5.33 46.72
CA ILE A 862 -10.70 -5.25 45.31
C ILE A 862 -10.14 -3.95 44.70
N ILE A 863 -9.36 -4.07 43.63
CA ILE A 863 -8.90 -2.95 42.81
C ILE A 863 -9.81 -2.86 41.59
N GLN A 864 -10.25 -1.65 41.23
CA GLN A 864 -11.04 -1.42 40.02
C GLN A 864 -10.23 -0.59 39.03
N THR A 865 -10.29 -0.99 37.77
CA THR A 865 -9.81 -0.20 36.63
C THR A 865 -10.91 0.78 36.24
N GLN A 866 -10.67 2.07 36.44
CA GLN A 866 -11.57 3.11 35.95
C GLN A 866 -11.02 3.66 34.62
N SER A 867 -11.83 3.60 33.57
CA SER A 867 -11.54 4.27 32.30
C SER A 867 -12.09 5.69 32.35
N ILE A 868 -11.22 6.68 32.23
CA ILE A 868 -11.61 8.09 32.11
C ILE A 868 -11.73 8.40 30.62
N ILE A 869 -12.83 9.07 30.23
CA ILE A 869 -13.09 9.48 28.85
C ILE A 869 -13.08 11.02 28.81
N ILE A 870 -12.23 11.58 27.94
CA ILE A 870 -12.17 13.00 27.64
C ILE A 870 -12.78 13.21 26.27
N ASN A 871 -13.85 13.99 26.19
CA ASN A 871 -14.50 14.34 24.93
C ASN A 871 -13.83 15.57 24.32
N ASN A 872 -13.60 15.56 23.01
CA ASN A 872 -12.98 16.63 22.22
C ASN A 872 -11.73 17.23 22.89
N PRO A 873 -10.67 16.43 23.13
CA PRO A 873 -9.42 16.93 23.69
C PRO A 873 -8.84 18.07 22.84
N SER A 874 -8.21 19.05 23.50
CA SER A 874 -7.35 20.01 22.80
C SER A 874 -5.95 19.42 22.58
N LEU A 875 -5.23 19.93 21.58
CA LEU A 875 -3.86 19.49 21.29
C LEU A 875 -2.95 19.58 22.54
N ILE A 876 -3.01 20.70 23.26
CA ILE A 876 -2.24 20.92 24.50
C ILE A 876 -2.59 19.88 25.57
N GLN A 877 -3.87 19.54 25.69
CA GLN A 877 -4.34 18.56 26.67
C GLN A 877 -3.85 17.14 26.33
N PHE A 878 -3.86 16.78 25.05
CA PHE A 878 -3.29 15.52 24.57
C PHE A 878 -1.78 15.44 24.85
N GLU A 879 -1.00 16.45 24.46
CA GLU A 879 0.46 16.47 24.66
C GLU A 879 0.83 16.37 26.15
N HIS A 880 0.07 17.02 27.03
CA HIS A 880 0.25 16.89 28.48
C HIS A 880 0.05 15.44 28.95
N LEU A 881 -1.05 14.80 28.54
CA LEU A 881 -1.37 13.42 28.94
C LEU A 881 -0.34 12.42 28.40
N GLN A 882 0.12 12.62 27.17
CA GLN A 882 1.13 11.78 26.53
C GLN A 882 2.47 11.82 27.28
N LYS A 883 2.87 13.00 27.78
CA LYS A 883 4.14 13.21 28.50
C LYS A 883 4.14 12.61 29.91
N ASN A 884 2.97 12.31 30.48
CA ASN A 884 2.85 11.80 31.83
C ASN A 884 2.92 10.26 31.86
N SER A 885 3.97 9.70 32.48
CA SER A 885 4.20 8.24 32.55
C SER A 885 3.08 7.45 33.25
N LYS A 886 2.26 8.10 34.08
CA LYS A 886 1.12 7.48 34.75
C LYS A 886 -0.03 7.12 33.79
N TYR A 887 -0.14 7.83 32.67
CA TYR A 887 -1.27 7.71 31.73
C TYR A 887 -0.84 7.27 30.34
N SER A 888 0.37 7.65 29.92
CA SER A 888 0.95 7.46 28.58
C SER A 888 0.78 6.04 28.04
N SER A 889 0.98 5.01 28.86
CA SER A 889 0.90 3.60 28.43
C SER A 889 -0.52 3.09 28.18
N THR A 890 -1.55 3.80 28.63
CA THR A 890 -2.96 3.42 28.47
C THR A 890 -3.79 4.49 27.75
N LEU A 891 -3.16 5.60 27.33
CA LEU A 891 -3.80 6.68 26.62
C LEU A 891 -4.11 6.24 25.19
N ASN A 892 -5.39 6.27 24.84
CA ASN A 892 -5.88 5.87 23.54
C ASN A 892 -6.87 6.92 23.01
N CYS A 893 -6.47 7.55 21.91
CA CYS A 893 -7.20 8.61 21.24
C CYS A 893 -7.52 8.17 19.81
N PRO A 894 -8.66 7.53 19.53
CA PRO A 894 -9.05 7.18 18.17
C PRO A 894 -9.21 8.43 17.28
N CYS A 895 -8.66 8.38 16.07
CA CYS A 895 -8.90 9.40 15.05
C CYS A 895 -10.29 9.23 14.43
N GLN A 896 -10.95 10.34 14.09
CA GLN A 896 -12.14 10.33 13.23
C GLN A 896 -11.77 9.96 11.79
N ASN A 897 -10.67 10.53 11.27
CA ASN A 897 -10.12 10.17 9.96
C ASN A 897 -8.88 9.30 10.13
N ILE A 898 -8.98 8.03 9.73
CA ILE A 898 -7.88 7.05 9.84
C ILE A 898 -6.87 7.22 8.70
N SER A 899 -7.28 7.83 7.59
CA SER A 899 -6.49 8.03 6.38
C SER A 899 -6.48 9.51 6.06
N ILE A 900 -5.32 10.15 6.17
CA ILE A 900 -5.15 11.60 6.01
C ILE A 900 -4.17 11.85 4.86
N GLU A 901 -4.59 12.58 3.84
CA GLU A 901 -3.72 12.93 2.71
C GLU A 901 -2.50 13.74 3.15
N TYR A 902 -1.33 13.43 2.62
CA TYR A 902 -0.09 14.15 2.91
C TYR A 902 -0.20 15.64 2.57
N LYS A 903 -1.00 16.01 1.56
CA LYS A 903 -1.29 17.40 1.20
C LYS A 903 -1.76 18.26 2.38
N SER A 904 -2.43 17.65 3.35
CA SER A 904 -2.99 18.39 4.47
C SER A 904 -1.93 18.93 5.42
N PHE A 905 -0.80 18.23 5.62
CA PHE A 905 0.21 18.59 6.61
C PHE A 905 1.65 18.63 6.11
N ILE A 906 1.94 18.21 4.87
CA ILE A 906 3.28 18.31 4.25
C ILE A 906 3.26 19.37 3.16
N LYS A 907 4.28 20.24 3.16
CA LYS A 907 4.60 21.13 2.03
C LYS A 907 6.06 20.93 1.64
N ILE A 908 6.28 20.60 0.38
CA ILE A 908 7.59 20.43 -0.26
C ILE A 908 7.72 21.52 -1.33
N LYS A 909 8.81 22.28 -1.27
CA LYS A 909 9.26 23.22 -2.30
C LYS A 909 10.67 22.83 -2.73
N MET A 910 10.96 23.00 -4.02
CA MET A 910 12.27 22.70 -4.60
C MET A 910 12.86 23.97 -5.17
N ASP A 911 14.15 24.16 -4.95
CA ASP A 911 14.92 25.19 -5.63
C ASP A 911 15.80 24.50 -6.67
N TYR A 912 15.50 24.77 -7.94
CA TYR A 912 16.23 24.22 -9.09
C TYR A 912 17.58 24.92 -9.28
N HIS A 913 18.47 24.24 -10.00
CA HIS A 913 19.75 24.78 -10.41
C HIS A 913 19.56 26.12 -11.16
N PRO A 914 20.39 27.16 -10.89
CA PRO A 914 20.21 28.50 -11.48
C PRO A 914 20.15 28.54 -13.01
N PHE A 915 20.76 27.55 -13.68
CA PHE A 915 20.63 27.39 -15.13
C PHE A 915 19.16 27.27 -15.57
N CYS A 916 18.33 26.53 -14.83
CA CYS A 916 16.94 26.23 -15.17
C CYS A 916 16.01 27.46 -15.19
N SER A 917 16.46 28.61 -14.68
CA SER A 917 15.76 29.89 -14.69
C SER A 917 16.57 31.03 -15.33
N SER A 918 17.69 30.71 -15.98
CA SER A 918 18.63 31.67 -16.55
C SER A 918 18.22 32.21 -17.93
N ASP A 919 18.89 33.28 -18.37
CA ASP A 919 18.75 33.87 -19.71
C ASP A 919 19.02 32.85 -20.84
N PHE A 920 19.83 31.82 -20.57
CA PHE A 920 20.14 30.75 -21.53
C PHE A 920 18.89 29.95 -21.93
N ILE A 921 17.92 29.80 -21.01
CA ILE A 921 16.65 29.11 -21.27
C ILE A 921 15.61 30.10 -21.81
N LEU A 922 15.43 31.24 -21.14
CA LEU A 922 14.37 32.20 -21.47
C LEU A 922 14.47 32.72 -22.91
N ASN A 923 15.70 32.91 -23.42
CA ASN A 923 15.96 33.41 -24.78
C ASN A 923 16.42 32.32 -25.75
N SER A 924 16.29 31.04 -25.38
CA SER A 924 16.82 29.88 -26.13
C SER A 924 16.42 29.85 -27.60
N SER A 925 15.14 30.08 -27.90
CA SER A 925 14.62 30.09 -29.27
C SER A 925 15.31 31.13 -30.16
N ILE A 926 15.77 32.26 -29.62
CA ILE A 926 16.35 33.34 -30.40
C ILE A 926 17.82 33.05 -30.71
N TRP A 927 18.62 32.73 -29.68
CA TRP A 927 20.06 32.57 -29.88
C TRP A 927 20.41 31.23 -30.53
N LEU A 928 19.68 30.14 -30.24
CA LEU A 928 19.90 28.84 -30.93
C LEU A 928 19.63 28.97 -32.44
N ASN A 929 18.60 29.74 -32.82
CA ASN A 929 18.32 30.10 -34.21
C ASN A 929 19.49 30.85 -34.85
N GLN A 930 20.05 31.85 -34.16
CA GLN A 930 21.19 32.63 -34.67
C GLN A 930 22.45 31.79 -34.89
N ILE A 931 22.78 30.87 -33.98
CA ILE A 931 23.93 29.95 -34.14
C ILE A 931 23.78 29.14 -35.41
N TYR A 932 22.63 28.49 -35.59
CA TYR A 932 22.43 27.55 -36.68
C TYR A 932 22.62 28.20 -38.06
N PHE A 933 21.96 29.33 -38.31
CA PHE A 933 22.04 30.00 -39.61
C PHE A 933 23.45 30.53 -39.91
N SER A 934 24.26 30.82 -38.89
CA SER A 934 25.67 31.23 -39.07
C SER A 934 26.62 30.07 -39.41
N GLN A 935 26.22 28.82 -39.16
CA GLN A 935 27.11 27.65 -39.24
C GLN A 935 26.71 26.59 -40.26
N ALA A 936 25.52 26.71 -40.86
CA ALA A 936 24.98 25.72 -41.80
C ALA A 936 25.84 25.46 -43.06
N THR A 937 26.94 26.19 -43.26
CA THR A 937 27.87 26.05 -44.39
C THR A 937 29.31 25.75 -43.99
N LEU A 938 29.65 25.69 -42.70
CA LEU A 938 31.04 25.58 -42.22
C LEU A 938 31.36 24.18 -41.70
N ILE A 939 32.50 23.64 -42.13
CA ILE A 939 32.95 22.29 -41.80
C ILE A 939 33.98 22.40 -40.69
N TYR A 940 33.64 21.88 -39.51
CA TYR A 940 34.48 21.91 -38.34
C TYR A 940 35.02 20.52 -38.00
N SER A 941 36.16 20.49 -37.29
CA SER A 941 36.66 19.25 -36.71
C SER A 941 35.62 18.64 -35.76
N TYR A 942 35.54 17.32 -35.66
CA TYR A 942 34.59 16.62 -34.78
C TYR A 942 34.86 16.84 -33.27
N ILE A 943 35.97 17.49 -32.91
CA ILE A 943 36.27 17.95 -31.54
C ILE A 943 35.93 19.44 -31.31
N ASP A 944 35.43 20.12 -32.34
CA ASP A 944 35.05 21.53 -32.26
C ASP A 944 33.69 21.69 -31.57
N TYR A 945 33.63 22.54 -30.55
CA TYR A 945 32.43 22.74 -29.74
C TYR A 945 31.26 23.31 -30.54
N ARG A 946 31.54 24.00 -31.66
CA ARG A 946 30.50 24.56 -32.54
C ARG A 946 29.53 23.50 -33.06
N LEU A 947 29.98 22.26 -33.25
CA LEU A 947 29.11 21.16 -33.66
C LEU A 947 28.18 20.67 -32.53
N PHE A 948 28.55 20.90 -31.27
CA PHE A 948 27.85 20.34 -30.10
C PHE A 948 26.96 21.35 -29.38
N ILE A 949 27.24 22.65 -29.50
CA ILE A 949 26.60 23.68 -28.68
C ILE A 949 25.07 23.66 -28.78
N VAL A 950 24.50 23.50 -29.97
CA VAL A 950 23.04 23.49 -30.17
C VAL A 950 22.44 22.28 -29.46
N SER A 951 22.94 21.08 -29.75
CA SER A 951 22.41 19.84 -29.18
C SER A 951 22.60 19.77 -27.66
N GLN A 952 23.73 20.23 -27.12
CA GLN A 952 23.99 20.21 -25.68
C GLN A 952 23.08 21.18 -24.91
N PHE A 953 22.85 22.39 -25.42
CA PHE A 953 21.93 23.32 -24.75
C PHE A 953 20.46 22.88 -24.88
N GLN A 954 20.06 22.27 -26.00
CA GLN A 954 18.74 21.64 -26.11
C GLN A 954 18.55 20.52 -25.09
N TRP A 955 19.58 19.71 -24.86
CA TRP A 955 19.56 18.72 -23.78
C TRP A 955 19.43 19.37 -22.42
N LEU A 956 20.23 20.41 -22.10
CA LEU A 956 20.11 21.13 -20.83
C LEU A 956 18.70 21.71 -20.61
N ILE A 957 18.11 22.34 -21.62
CA ILE A 957 16.73 22.87 -21.57
C ILE A 957 15.74 21.74 -21.33
N SER A 958 15.83 20.68 -22.13
CA SER A 958 14.93 19.53 -22.02
C SER A 958 15.02 18.86 -20.67
N LEU A 959 16.23 18.72 -20.12
CA LEU A 959 16.49 18.17 -18.80
C LEU A 959 15.86 18.99 -17.68
N CYS A 960 15.95 20.32 -17.72
CA CYS A 960 15.26 21.19 -16.77
C CYS A 960 13.73 21.07 -16.87
N THR A 961 13.18 21.08 -18.10
CA THR A 961 11.73 20.94 -18.34
C THR A 961 11.22 19.58 -17.83
N LEU A 962 11.90 18.49 -18.21
CA LEU A 962 11.54 17.14 -17.82
C LEU A 962 11.66 16.92 -16.31
N ALA A 963 12.69 17.48 -15.67
CA ALA A 963 12.83 17.42 -14.21
C ALA A 963 11.65 18.13 -13.52
N ASN A 964 11.31 19.34 -13.96
CA ASN A 964 10.21 20.10 -13.38
C ASN A 964 8.85 19.40 -13.53
N GLU A 965 8.56 18.90 -14.72
CA GLU A 965 7.32 18.16 -14.99
C GLU A 965 7.27 16.84 -14.19
N THR A 966 8.38 16.10 -14.15
CA THR A 966 8.48 14.86 -13.36
C THR A 966 8.18 15.14 -11.89
N LEU A 967 8.76 16.18 -11.32
CA LEU A 967 8.55 16.54 -9.93
C LEU A 967 7.14 17.05 -9.66
N PHE A 968 6.56 17.82 -10.58
CA PHE A 968 5.18 18.27 -10.46
C PHE A 968 4.21 17.08 -10.40
N ASP A 969 4.34 16.12 -11.33
CA ASP A 969 3.50 14.93 -11.38
C ASP A 969 3.70 14.02 -10.15
N GLU A 970 4.95 13.82 -9.73
CA GLU A 970 5.28 13.00 -8.56
C GLU A 970 4.88 13.67 -7.24
N LEU A 971 4.90 15.01 -7.14
CA LEU A 971 4.36 15.74 -5.99
C LEU A 971 2.84 15.60 -5.92
N ILE A 972 2.12 15.69 -7.05
CA ILE A 972 0.67 15.44 -7.07
C ILE A 972 0.38 14.05 -6.52
N ARG A 973 1.14 13.04 -6.96
CA ARG A 973 1.03 11.67 -6.46
C ARG A 973 1.35 11.58 -4.97
N PHE A 974 2.49 12.11 -4.54
CA PHE A 974 2.90 12.13 -3.14
C PHE A 974 1.84 12.79 -2.26
N TYR A 975 1.32 13.95 -2.64
CA TYR A 975 0.31 14.67 -1.87
C TYR A 975 -1.04 13.95 -1.80
N SER A 976 -1.38 13.14 -2.80
CA SER A 976 -2.58 12.28 -2.79
C SER A 976 -2.44 11.01 -1.96
N ASN A 977 -1.20 10.59 -1.65
CA ASN A 977 -0.98 9.46 -0.75
C ASN A 977 -1.41 9.83 0.68
N THR A 978 -1.76 8.82 1.47
CA THR A 978 -2.32 9.03 2.80
C THR A 978 -1.43 8.48 3.90
N PHE A 979 -1.34 9.24 4.98
CA PHE A 979 -0.86 8.77 6.27
C PHE A 979 -1.98 8.03 6.98
N ILE A 980 -1.73 6.78 7.36
CA ILE A 980 -2.73 5.91 7.94
C ILE A 980 -2.44 5.72 9.43
N SER A 981 -3.36 6.18 10.29
CA SER A 981 -3.29 5.92 11.71
C SER A 981 -4.67 5.82 12.35
N LYS A 982 -4.91 4.72 13.06
CA LYS A 982 -6.16 4.48 13.81
C LYS A 982 -6.27 5.33 15.06
N HIS A 983 -5.13 5.70 15.63
CA HIS A 983 -4.99 6.46 16.86
C HIS A 983 -4.14 7.70 16.61
N LEU A 984 -4.38 8.78 17.36
CA LEU A 984 -3.55 9.97 17.29
C LEU A 984 -2.11 9.59 17.69
N GLN A 985 -1.16 9.82 16.79
CA GLN A 985 0.26 9.55 17.04
C GLN A 985 0.89 10.65 17.89
N SER A 986 1.94 10.32 18.64
CA SER A 986 2.77 11.35 19.28
C SER A 986 3.51 12.16 18.22
N ARG A 987 3.87 13.42 18.55
CA ARG A 987 4.63 14.30 17.65
C ARG A 987 5.93 13.64 17.16
N GLU A 988 6.68 13.03 18.07
CA GLU A 988 7.93 12.34 17.74
C GLU A 988 7.72 11.16 16.78
N ASN A 989 6.75 10.28 17.06
CA ASN A 989 6.46 9.13 16.18
C ASN A 989 5.94 9.58 14.80
N PHE A 990 5.10 10.61 14.77
CA PHE A 990 4.59 11.18 13.53
C PHE A 990 5.73 11.79 12.70
N GLU A 991 6.57 12.63 13.28
CA GLU A 991 7.70 13.27 12.58
C GLU A 991 8.69 12.24 12.07
N GLN A 992 9.00 11.20 12.85
CA GLN A 992 9.86 10.09 12.39
C GLN A 992 9.28 9.38 11.17
N GLN A 993 8.00 8.99 11.20
CA GLN A 993 7.36 8.28 10.08
C GLN A 993 7.24 9.15 8.82
N VAL A 994 6.89 10.43 9.00
CA VAL A 994 6.76 11.37 7.89
C VAL A 994 8.12 11.69 7.26
N ASN A 995 9.17 11.88 8.07
CA ASN A 995 10.52 12.15 7.55
C ASN A 995 11.06 10.98 6.73
N VAL A 996 10.86 9.73 7.17
CA VAL A 996 11.23 8.55 6.37
C VAL A 996 10.50 8.57 5.03
N THR A 997 9.21 8.87 5.03
CA THR A 997 8.41 8.91 3.80
C THR A 997 8.85 10.03 2.84
N ILE A 998 9.21 11.20 3.36
CA ILE A 998 9.76 12.32 2.58
C ILE A 998 11.14 11.95 2.00
N VAL A 999 12.01 11.32 2.79
CA VAL A 999 13.33 10.88 2.32
C VAL A 999 13.20 9.84 1.21
N GLN A 1000 12.29 8.88 1.35
CA GLN A 1000 12.01 7.90 0.30
C GLN A 1000 11.55 8.57 -0.99
N PHE A 1001 10.60 9.52 -0.90
CA PHE A 1001 10.16 10.30 -2.07
C PHE A 1001 11.32 11.02 -2.79
N ARG A 1002 12.27 11.59 -2.03
CA ARG A 1002 13.44 12.29 -2.60
C ARG A 1002 14.41 11.34 -3.32
N ILE A 1003 14.49 10.07 -2.91
CA ILE A 1003 15.39 9.06 -3.49
C ILE A 1003 14.74 8.35 -4.67
N SER A 1004 13.50 7.90 -4.53
CA SER A 1004 12.81 7.09 -5.53
C SER A 1004 12.50 7.87 -6.81
N THR A 1005 12.25 9.18 -6.68
CA THR A 1005 11.84 10.03 -7.81
C THR A 1005 12.97 10.23 -8.82
N PRO A 1006 14.18 10.70 -8.45
CA PRO A 1006 15.31 10.77 -9.38
C PRO A 1006 15.69 9.41 -9.95
N ARG A 1007 15.73 8.36 -9.12
CA ARG A 1007 16.07 6.99 -9.55
C ARG A 1007 15.17 6.50 -10.69
N THR A 1008 13.86 6.70 -10.57
CA THR A 1008 12.90 6.30 -11.61
C THR A 1008 13.14 7.05 -12.92
N PHE A 1009 13.44 8.35 -12.85
CA PHE A 1009 13.79 9.16 -14.02
C PHE A 1009 15.08 8.68 -14.69
N LEU A 1010 16.14 8.47 -13.90
CA LEU A 1010 17.44 8.00 -14.37
C LEU A 1010 17.34 6.65 -15.07
N ARG A 1011 16.55 5.72 -14.54
CA ARG A 1011 16.35 4.40 -15.16
C ARG A 1011 15.81 4.52 -16.59
N ILE A 1012 14.85 5.42 -16.82
CA ILE A 1012 14.30 5.64 -18.17
C ILE A 1012 15.38 6.26 -19.07
N LEU A 1013 16.11 7.25 -18.57
CA LEU A 1013 17.21 7.91 -19.29
C LEU A 1013 18.33 6.92 -19.68
N ASP A 1014 18.76 6.07 -18.76
CA ASP A 1014 19.82 5.08 -18.97
C ASP A 1014 19.39 3.96 -19.93
N THR A 1015 18.11 3.58 -19.91
CA THR A 1015 17.56 2.64 -20.89
C THR A 1015 17.63 3.22 -22.30
N ILE A 1016 17.25 4.49 -22.47
CA ILE A 1016 17.32 5.20 -23.74
C ILE A 1016 18.76 5.26 -24.26
N ARG A 1017 19.71 5.68 -23.40
CA ARG A 1017 21.14 5.77 -23.72
C ARG A 1017 21.71 4.42 -24.17
N SER A 1018 21.40 3.37 -23.41
CA SER A 1018 21.84 2.00 -23.69
C SER A 1018 21.33 1.47 -25.03
N ILE A 1019 20.07 1.73 -25.36
CA ILE A 1019 19.46 1.29 -26.63
C ILE A 1019 20.07 2.06 -27.81
N ALA A 1020 20.36 3.35 -27.66
CA ALA A 1020 21.02 4.13 -28.71
C ALA A 1020 22.42 3.58 -29.04
N GLN A 1021 23.25 3.34 -28.01
CA GLN A 1021 24.59 2.76 -28.21
C GLN A 1021 24.53 1.33 -28.77
N GLY A 1022 23.70 0.46 -28.20
CA GLY A 1022 23.64 -0.96 -28.60
C GLY A 1022 23.09 -1.16 -30.01
N ASN A 1023 22.26 -0.25 -30.51
CA ASN A 1023 21.88 -0.21 -31.92
C ASN A 1023 22.88 0.54 -32.81
N SER A 1024 23.94 1.09 -32.22
CA SER A 1024 24.91 1.97 -32.88
C SER A 1024 24.21 3.08 -33.66
N ILE A 1025 23.21 3.72 -33.03
CA ILE A 1025 22.47 4.81 -33.66
C ILE A 1025 23.42 5.98 -33.88
N VAL A 1026 23.52 6.45 -35.12
CA VAL A 1026 24.38 7.57 -35.49
C VAL A 1026 23.85 8.85 -34.84
N SER A 1027 24.72 9.65 -34.24
CA SER A 1027 24.36 10.96 -33.70
C SER A 1027 24.08 11.94 -34.83
N SER A 1028 23.15 12.89 -34.64
CA SER A 1028 22.85 13.92 -35.64
C SER A 1028 24.06 14.77 -36.04
N THR A 1029 25.10 14.83 -35.20
CA THR A 1029 26.38 15.50 -35.48
C THR A 1029 27.46 14.57 -36.03
N MET A 1030 27.14 13.29 -36.26
CA MET A 1030 28.09 12.24 -36.69
C MET A 1030 29.33 12.15 -35.79
N SER A 1031 29.13 12.40 -34.50
CA SER A 1031 30.19 12.45 -33.48
C SER A 1031 30.59 11.06 -32.97
N ASN A 1032 29.71 10.06 -33.02
CA ASN A 1032 30.05 8.67 -32.74
C ASN A 1032 30.53 7.90 -33.98
N TRP A 1033 29.88 8.11 -35.11
CA TRP A 1033 30.16 7.45 -36.39
C TRP A 1033 30.03 8.45 -37.52
N TYR A 1034 30.89 8.34 -38.51
CA TYR A 1034 30.84 9.16 -39.72
C TYR A 1034 30.82 8.30 -40.97
N PHE A 1035 30.32 8.87 -42.06
CA PHE A 1035 30.29 8.21 -43.36
C PHE A 1035 31.39 8.76 -44.28
N PHE A 1036 31.98 7.88 -45.08
CA PHE A 1036 33.03 8.23 -46.02
C PHE A 1036 32.98 7.41 -47.31
N ALA A 1037 33.53 7.95 -48.39
CA ALA A 1037 33.68 7.29 -49.70
C ALA A 1037 35.15 6.98 -50.01
N LEU A 1038 35.46 5.80 -50.57
CA LEU A 1038 36.82 5.35 -50.88
C LEU A 1038 37.33 5.77 -52.27
N ASN A 1039 36.44 5.97 -53.26
CA ASN A 1039 36.84 6.27 -54.64
C ASN A 1039 36.11 7.50 -55.19
N ARG A 1040 36.87 8.53 -55.60
CA ARG A 1040 36.30 9.79 -56.12
C ARG A 1040 35.75 9.69 -57.56
N ASN A 1041 36.06 8.64 -58.30
CA ASN A 1041 35.86 8.62 -59.75
C ASN A 1041 34.76 7.65 -60.22
N VAL A 1042 34.03 7.03 -59.29
CA VAL A 1042 33.01 6.02 -59.61
C VAL A 1042 31.65 6.55 -59.17
N GLU A 1043 30.85 6.92 -60.15
CA GLU A 1043 29.44 7.25 -59.99
C GLU A 1043 28.69 6.06 -59.38
N GLY A 1044 27.91 6.29 -58.31
CA GLY A 1044 27.15 5.24 -57.63
C GLY A 1044 27.97 4.36 -56.66
N ASP A 1045 29.10 4.84 -56.14
CA ASP A 1045 29.86 4.12 -55.11
C ASP A 1045 29.18 4.25 -53.72
N SER A 1046 29.41 3.25 -52.86
CA SER A 1046 28.76 3.14 -51.56
C SER A 1046 29.48 3.93 -50.48
N LEU A 1047 28.72 4.52 -49.55
CA LEU A 1047 29.29 5.13 -48.37
C LEU A 1047 29.60 4.06 -47.33
N TRP A 1048 30.82 4.06 -46.83
CA TRP A 1048 31.27 3.26 -45.71
C TRP A 1048 31.13 4.06 -44.41
N SER A 1049 31.13 3.37 -43.28
CA SER A 1049 31.09 4.01 -41.97
C SER A 1049 32.28 3.62 -41.11
N GLN A 1050 32.72 4.55 -40.27
CA GLN A 1050 33.76 4.30 -39.28
C GLN A 1050 33.43 4.98 -37.96
N SER A 1051 33.79 4.32 -36.86
CA SER A 1051 33.61 4.86 -35.52
C SER A 1051 34.62 5.96 -35.25
N ARG A 1052 34.21 7.01 -34.55
CA ARG A 1052 35.13 8.00 -34.01
C ARG A 1052 35.83 7.49 -32.76
N PHE A 1053 36.96 8.14 -32.49
CA PHE A 1053 37.78 7.88 -31.32
C PHE A 1053 37.97 9.18 -30.54
N TYR A 1054 37.94 9.07 -29.22
CA TYR A 1054 38.20 10.18 -28.29
C TYR A 1054 39.21 9.74 -27.23
N GLY A 1055 39.60 10.68 -26.35
CA GLY A 1055 40.60 10.45 -25.31
C GLY A 1055 42.04 10.67 -25.79
N GLU A 1056 42.98 10.55 -24.86
CA GLU A 1056 44.41 10.70 -25.15
C GLU A 1056 44.87 9.59 -26.11
N ASN A 1057 45.56 9.98 -27.18
CA ASN A 1057 46.01 9.08 -28.25
C ASN A 1057 44.89 8.27 -28.95
N ASN A 1058 43.64 8.79 -28.97
CA ASN A 1058 42.49 8.12 -29.62
C ASN A 1058 42.24 6.69 -29.10
N ASN A 1059 42.43 6.48 -27.79
CA ASN A 1059 42.34 5.15 -27.18
C ASN A 1059 40.90 4.67 -26.89
N CYS A 1060 39.89 5.54 -26.99
CA CYS A 1060 38.50 5.21 -26.69
C CYS A 1060 37.64 5.26 -27.96
N SER A 1061 37.12 4.10 -28.39
CA SER A 1061 36.27 4.00 -29.59
C SER A 1061 34.78 4.14 -29.24
N CYS A 1062 34.06 4.96 -30.01
CA CYS A 1062 32.61 5.06 -29.91
C CYS A 1062 31.87 3.80 -30.34
N ALA A 1063 32.52 2.90 -31.08
CA ALA A 1063 31.96 1.61 -31.38
C ALA A 1063 31.89 0.71 -30.15
N THR A 1064 32.82 0.85 -29.19
CA THR A 1064 32.91 -0.02 -28.01
C THR A 1064 32.39 0.62 -26.73
N ASN A 1065 32.44 1.94 -26.62
CA ASN A 1065 32.03 2.68 -25.43
C ASN A 1065 31.37 4.03 -25.80
N ALA A 1066 30.12 4.23 -25.37
CA ALA A 1066 29.38 5.48 -25.60
C ALA A 1066 29.93 6.68 -24.79
N MET A 1067 30.63 6.42 -23.69
CA MET A 1067 31.13 7.43 -22.78
C MET A 1067 32.46 8.07 -23.23
N CYS A 1068 32.98 7.74 -24.41
CA CYS A 1068 34.22 8.36 -24.88
C CYS A 1068 34.03 9.87 -25.10
N THR A 1069 34.86 10.67 -24.43
CA THR A 1069 34.83 12.15 -24.52
C THR A 1069 36.24 12.75 -24.56
N SER A 1070 36.32 13.95 -25.13
CA SER A 1070 37.49 14.83 -25.11
C SER A 1070 37.08 16.24 -24.66
N GLN A 1071 38.06 17.07 -24.28
CA GLN A 1071 37.79 18.47 -23.97
C GLN A 1071 37.24 19.19 -25.21
N ALA A 1072 36.22 20.01 -25.01
CA ALA A 1072 35.67 20.83 -26.09
C ALA A 1072 36.67 21.92 -26.46
N THR A 1073 36.91 22.11 -27.76
CA THR A 1073 37.80 23.16 -28.25
C THR A 1073 37.12 24.02 -29.30
N ILE A 1074 37.54 25.28 -29.43
CA ILE A 1074 37.15 26.16 -30.54
C ILE A 1074 38.42 26.80 -31.07
N ASN A 1075 38.72 26.58 -32.35
CA ASN A 1075 39.98 27.01 -32.98
C ASN A 1075 41.23 26.61 -32.15
N GLY A 1076 41.21 25.41 -31.54
CA GLY A 1076 42.29 24.89 -30.69
C GLY A 1076 42.33 25.42 -29.25
N SER A 1077 41.47 26.39 -28.88
CA SER A 1077 41.35 26.88 -27.50
C SER A 1077 40.30 26.08 -26.74
N ILE A 1078 40.61 25.66 -25.51
CA ILE A 1078 39.70 24.87 -24.66
C ILE A 1078 38.50 25.72 -24.24
N VAL A 1079 37.31 25.13 -24.26
CA VAL A 1079 36.09 25.70 -23.64
C VAL A 1079 35.98 25.12 -22.22
N PRO A 1080 36.23 25.91 -21.16
CA PRO A 1080 36.21 25.41 -19.79
C PRO A 1080 34.91 24.68 -19.43
N GLY A 1081 35.04 23.55 -18.76
CA GLY A 1081 33.94 22.70 -18.31
C GLY A 1081 33.24 21.85 -19.38
N PHE A 1082 33.18 22.30 -20.63
CA PHE A 1082 32.49 21.57 -21.69
C PHE A 1082 33.33 20.46 -22.32
N ARG A 1083 32.67 19.35 -22.66
CA ARG A 1083 33.26 18.18 -23.34
C ARG A 1083 32.49 17.88 -24.62
N VAL A 1084 33.16 17.21 -25.54
CA VAL A 1084 32.61 16.65 -26.79
C VAL A 1084 32.89 15.15 -26.80
N GLY A 1085 32.10 14.35 -27.52
CA GLY A 1085 32.21 12.89 -27.45
C GLY A 1085 31.23 12.18 -28.37
N CYS A 1086 31.12 10.85 -28.22
CA CYS A 1086 30.31 10.00 -29.09
C CYS A 1086 28.86 10.48 -29.26
N TYR A 1087 28.25 10.90 -28.16
CA TYR A 1087 26.91 11.50 -28.19
C TYR A 1087 26.95 12.84 -27.46
N ALA A 1088 26.18 13.80 -27.96
CA ALA A 1088 26.07 15.12 -27.32
C ALA A 1088 25.60 15.02 -25.86
N LEU A 1089 24.66 14.11 -25.56
CA LEU A 1089 24.20 13.86 -24.19
C LEU A 1089 25.30 13.26 -23.31
N GLU A 1090 26.01 12.23 -23.76
CA GLU A 1090 27.08 11.59 -22.98
C GLU A 1090 28.21 12.57 -22.65
N ALA A 1091 28.59 13.39 -23.63
CA ALA A 1091 29.57 14.44 -23.45
C ALA A 1091 29.07 15.52 -22.47
N LEU A 1092 27.81 15.93 -22.59
CA LEU A 1092 27.19 16.90 -21.68
C LEU A 1092 27.15 16.38 -20.24
N LEU A 1093 26.74 15.12 -20.01
CA LEU A 1093 26.65 14.52 -18.68
C LEU A 1093 28.01 14.52 -17.97
N GLN A 1094 29.10 14.33 -18.72
CA GLN A 1094 30.48 14.42 -18.21
C GLN A 1094 31.03 15.85 -18.16
N SER A 1095 30.32 16.84 -18.73
CA SER A 1095 30.71 18.24 -18.69
C SER A 1095 30.35 18.88 -17.36
N THR A 1096 31.07 19.94 -17.00
CA THR A 1096 30.65 20.92 -15.99
C THR A 1096 30.13 22.18 -16.69
N LEU A 1097 29.39 23.01 -15.96
CA LEU A 1097 28.87 24.28 -16.49
C LEU A 1097 29.82 25.46 -16.23
N GLU A 1098 31.11 25.20 -15.97
CA GLU A 1098 32.10 26.20 -15.52
C GLU A 1098 32.12 27.46 -16.39
N CYS A 1099 32.10 27.31 -17.72
CA CYS A 1099 32.07 28.44 -18.66
C CYS A 1099 30.89 29.39 -18.40
N LEU A 1100 29.73 28.88 -17.95
CA LEU A 1100 28.52 29.69 -17.72
C LEU A 1100 28.58 30.51 -16.43
N TYR A 1101 29.57 30.29 -15.56
CA TYR A 1101 29.86 31.12 -14.39
C TYR A 1101 30.89 32.21 -14.70
N ASN A 1102 31.53 32.17 -15.88
CA ASN A 1102 32.60 33.08 -16.26
C ASN A 1102 32.16 33.97 -17.43
N ILE A 1103 31.93 35.25 -17.16
CA ILE A 1103 31.50 36.21 -18.19
C ILE A 1103 32.49 36.32 -19.36
N THR A 1104 33.79 36.13 -19.12
CA THR A 1104 34.80 36.10 -20.18
C THR A 1104 34.60 34.92 -21.12
N CYS A 1105 34.29 33.74 -20.58
CA CYS A 1105 34.00 32.55 -21.38
C CYS A 1105 32.68 32.71 -22.17
N ILE A 1106 31.63 33.23 -21.52
CA ILE A 1106 30.36 33.58 -22.18
C ILE A 1106 30.60 34.57 -23.32
N ASN A 1107 31.44 35.58 -23.11
CA ASN A 1107 31.77 36.56 -24.14
C ASN A 1107 32.56 35.95 -25.31
N VAL A 1108 33.43 34.96 -25.05
CA VAL A 1108 34.10 34.19 -26.11
C VAL A 1108 33.06 33.47 -26.96
N LEU A 1109 32.12 32.73 -26.34
CA LEU A 1109 31.00 32.13 -27.07
C LEU A 1109 30.25 33.22 -27.85
N LYS A 1110 29.87 34.32 -27.20
CA LYS A 1110 29.10 35.41 -27.80
C LYS A 1110 29.72 36.03 -29.04
N ASN A 1111 31.01 36.32 -28.99
CA ASN A 1111 31.73 36.95 -30.08
C ASN A 1111 31.89 36.01 -31.28
N MET A 1112 31.97 34.70 -31.04
CA MET A 1112 32.15 33.72 -32.11
C MET A 1112 30.86 33.39 -32.88
N TYR A 1113 29.70 33.56 -32.25
CA TYR A 1113 28.40 33.32 -32.90
C TYR A 1113 27.64 34.62 -33.23
N TYR A 1114 28.28 35.79 -33.11
CA TYR A 1114 27.71 37.11 -33.42
C TYR A 1114 26.34 37.39 -32.75
N PHE A 1115 26.18 37.11 -31.43
CA PHE A 1115 24.95 37.48 -30.72
C PHE A 1115 24.87 39.01 -30.51
N SER A 1116 24.52 39.78 -31.53
CA SER A 1116 24.55 41.25 -31.45
C SER A 1116 23.53 41.83 -30.45
N ASN A 1117 22.45 41.11 -30.14
CA ASN A 1117 21.29 41.66 -29.40
C ASN A 1117 20.94 40.98 -28.06
N ILE A 1118 21.71 39.98 -27.59
CA ILE A 1118 21.37 39.22 -26.37
C ILE A 1118 22.43 39.41 -25.30
N THR A 1119 22.00 39.73 -24.08
CA THR A 1119 22.84 39.80 -22.88
C THR A 1119 22.62 38.56 -22.04
N PHE A 1120 23.68 37.80 -21.80
CA PHE A 1120 23.66 36.64 -20.90
C PHE A 1120 24.30 37.04 -19.57
N ARG A 1121 23.58 36.84 -18.46
CA ARG A 1121 24.17 36.92 -17.12
C ARG A 1121 24.91 35.63 -16.81
N SER A 1122 26.10 35.75 -16.21
CA SER A 1122 26.80 34.59 -15.65
C SER A 1122 26.02 34.03 -14.47
N LEU A 1123 26.07 32.70 -14.31
CA LEU A 1123 25.53 32.01 -13.15
C LEU A 1123 26.31 32.38 -11.89
N ASP A 1124 25.66 32.32 -10.72
CA ASP A 1124 26.25 32.69 -9.43
C ASP A 1124 26.89 31.47 -8.74
N PRO A 1125 28.23 31.44 -8.55
CA PRO A 1125 28.92 30.32 -7.93
C PRO A 1125 28.61 30.18 -6.43
N LEU A 1126 28.04 31.21 -5.78
CA LEU A 1126 27.61 31.15 -4.38
C LEU A 1126 26.33 30.34 -4.19
N VAL A 1127 25.49 30.27 -5.23
CA VAL A 1127 24.22 29.52 -5.20
C VAL A 1127 24.43 28.06 -5.59
N SER A 1128 25.38 27.80 -6.50
CA SER A 1128 25.65 26.46 -7.03
C SER A 1128 27.10 26.34 -7.49
N SER A 1129 27.75 25.21 -7.19
CA SER A 1129 29.16 25.00 -7.54
C SER A 1129 29.35 24.83 -9.05
N SER A 1130 30.32 25.56 -9.61
CA SER A 1130 30.70 25.51 -11.03
C SER A 1130 31.42 24.21 -11.43
N ASN A 1131 31.93 23.44 -10.45
CA ASN A 1131 32.74 22.24 -10.67
C ASN A 1131 31.92 20.93 -10.48
N VAL A 1132 30.60 21.00 -10.66
CA VAL A 1132 29.70 19.86 -10.59
C VAL A 1132 29.37 19.41 -12.01
N THR A 1133 29.43 18.10 -12.27
CA THR A 1133 29.06 17.55 -13.58
C THR A 1133 27.55 17.62 -13.80
N VAL A 1134 27.12 17.74 -15.06
CA VAL A 1134 25.68 17.71 -15.38
C VAL A 1134 25.06 16.37 -14.97
N GLN A 1135 25.80 15.25 -15.02
CA GLN A 1135 25.34 13.97 -14.48
C GLN A 1135 24.97 14.08 -12.99
N THR A 1136 25.82 14.72 -12.18
CA THR A 1136 25.54 14.92 -10.76
C THR A 1136 24.31 15.79 -10.53
N LEU A 1137 24.12 16.84 -11.34
CA LEU A 1137 22.91 17.66 -11.28
C LEU A 1137 21.66 16.84 -11.63
N ILE A 1138 21.75 16.00 -12.66
CA ILE A 1138 20.65 15.12 -13.09
C ILE A 1138 20.33 14.01 -12.11
N ASN A 1139 21.34 13.48 -11.41
CA ASN A 1139 21.12 12.51 -10.35
C ASN A 1139 20.20 13.05 -9.25
N GLU A 1140 20.13 14.37 -9.10
CA GLU A 1140 19.24 15.10 -8.17
C GLU A 1140 18.10 15.85 -8.90
N LEU A 1141 17.76 15.47 -10.15
CA LEU A 1141 16.72 16.13 -10.97
C LEU A 1141 16.90 17.66 -11.12
N MET A 1142 18.15 18.11 -11.28
CA MET A 1142 18.52 19.53 -11.33
C MET A 1142 18.11 20.31 -10.06
N ILE A 1143 17.86 19.65 -8.93
CA ILE A 1143 17.51 20.29 -7.66
C ILE A 1143 18.78 20.58 -6.87
N VAL A 1144 18.88 21.79 -6.34
CA VAL A 1144 19.96 22.18 -5.42
C VAL A 1144 19.53 22.01 -3.97
N GLN A 1145 18.27 22.35 -3.67
CA GLN A 1145 17.76 22.31 -2.31
C GLN A 1145 16.29 21.89 -2.25
N TRP A 1146 15.97 21.11 -1.21
CA TRP A 1146 14.62 20.72 -0.83
C TRP A 1146 14.20 21.47 0.44
N GLU A 1147 13.13 22.26 0.35
CA GLU A 1147 12.49 22.89 1.50
C GLU A 1147 11.26 22.07 1.90
N THR A 1148 11.27 21.49 3.10
CA THR A 1148 10.14 20.70 3.61
C THR A 1148 9.60 21.24 4.92
N ASN A 1149 8.30 21.45 4.96
CA ASN A 1149 7.56 21.87 6.14
C ASN A 1149 6.50 20.82 6.48
N VAL A 1150 6.61 20.26 7.68
CA VAL A 1150 5.69 19.27 8.24
C VAL A 1150 4.93 19.93 9.40
N ASN A 1151 3.60 19.99 9.31
CA ASN A 1151 2.75 20.66 10.28
C ASN A 1151 1.95 19.66 11.13
N TYR A 1152 2.44 19.38 12.34
CA TYR A 1152 1.77 18.48 13.29
C TYR A 1152 0.39 18.97 13.75
N ASP A 1153 0.19 20.28 13.89
CA ASP A 1153 -1.08 20.84 14.34
C ASP A 1153 -2.18 20.57 13.29
N GLN A 1154 -1.83 20.69 12.01
CA GLN A 1154 -2.73 20.38 10.91
C GLN A 1154 -3.02 18.88 10.79
N TYR A 1155 -2.05 18.03 11.12
CA TYR A 1155 -2.29 16.59 11.30
C TYR A 1155 -3.26 16.31 12.45
N TYR A 1156 -3.09 16.95 13.62
CA TYR A 1156 -4.00 16.81 14.76
C TYR A 1156 -5.43 17.18 14.39
N LEU A 1157 -5.60 18.33 13.72
CA LEU A 1157 -6.91 18.80 13.25
C LEU A 1157 -7.53 17.85 12.21
N SER A 1158 -6.72 17.25 11.35
CA SER A 1158 -7.19 16.30 10.32
C SER A 1158 -7.57 14.94 10.91
N CYS A 1159 -6.85 14.47 11.94
CA CYS A 1159 -7.20 13.27 12.71
C CYS A 1159 -8.49 13.47 13.52
N ALA A 1160 -8.72 14.67 14.07
CA ALA A 1160 -9.92 15.07 14.80
C ALA A 1160 -10.38 14.04 15.86
N PRO A 1161 -9.61 13.83 16.94
CA PRO A 1161 -10.01 12.87 17.98
C PRO A 1161 -11.27 13.35 18.72
N LEU A 1162 -12.37 12.58 18.61
CA LEU A 1162 -13.65 12.91 19.30
C LEU A 1162 -13.61 12.58 20.80
N GLN A 1163 -12.85 11.56 21.17
CA GLN A 1163 -12.66 11.17 22.55
C GLN A 1163 -11.30 10.52 22.76
N CYS A 1164 -10.66 10.77 23.89
CA CYS A 1164 -9.52 10.01 24.38
C CYS A 1164 -9.94 9.24 25.62
N ASN A 1165 -9.48 8.00 25.76
CA ASN A 1165 -9.60 7.26 27.01
C ASN A 1165 -8.23 6.91 27.58
N TYR A 1166 -8.16 6.82 28.91
CA TYR A 1166 -7.02 6.26 29.62
C TYR A 1166 -7.51 5.63 30.92
N SER A 1167 -6.80 4.61 31.39
CA SER A 1167 -7.21 3.85 32.58
C SER A 1167 -6.38 4.21 33.80
N ILE A 1168 -7.05 4.38 34.94
CA ILE A 1168 -6.41 4.53 36.26
C ILE A 1168 -6.86 3.36 37.14
N HIS A 1169 -5.93 2.81 37.92
CA HIS A 1169 -6.21 1.83 38.95
C HIS A 1169 -6.59 2.54 40.26
N GLU A 1170 -7.87 2.48 40.65
CA GLU A 1170 -8.36 3.07 41.90
C GLU A 1170 -9.08 2.04 42.78
N ARG A 1171 -9.18 2.34 44.09
CA ARG A 1171 -9.88 1.49 45.06
C ARG A 1171 -11.38 1.75 45.01
N VAL A 1172 -12.17 0.72 45.31
CA VAL A 1172 -13.64 0.79 45.27
C VAL A 1172 -14.18 1.90 46.17
N SER A 1173 -15.21 2.62 45.71
CA SER A 1173 -15.81 3.71 46.47
C SER A 1173 -16.49 3.23 47.75
N LEU A 1174 -16.42 4.05 48.80
CA LEU A 1174 -17.04 3.78 50.11
C LEU A 1174 -18.54 3.47 49.98
N MET A 1175 -19.25 4.15 49.08
CA MET A 1175 -20.68 3.94 48.86
C MET A 1175 -20.99 2.55 48.28
N TYR A 1176 -20.17 2.02 47.39
CA TYR A 1176 -20.34 0.68 46.86
C TYR A 1176 -20.11 -0.38 47.95
N ILE A 1177 -19.11 -0.17 48.81
CA ILE A 1177 -18.83 -1.05 49.95
C ILE A 1177 -20.02 -1.07 50.91
N VAL A 1178 -20.54 0.10 51.28
CA VAL A 1178 -21.67 0.25 52.21
C VAL A 1178 -22.95 -0.39 51.64
N THR A 1179 -23.28 -0.14 50.37
CA THR A 1179 -24.50 -0.67 49.74
C THR A 1179 -24.47 -2.18 49.57
N THR A 1180 -23.31 -2.77 49.24
CA THR A 1180 -23.13 -4.22 49.12
C THR A 1180 -23.27 -4.91 50.47
N ILE A 1181 -22.70 -4.33 51.54
CA ILE A 1181 -22.81 -4.85 52.90
C ILE A 1181 -24.27 -4.81 53.38
N ILE A 1182 -24.98 -3.70 53.17
CA ILE A 1182 -26.40 -3.58 53.54
C ILE A 1182 -27.25 -4.64 52.82
N GLY A 1183 -27.02 -4.87 51.52
CA GLY A 1183 -27.76 -5.87 50.74
C GLY A 1183 -27.54 -7.31 51.23
N LEU A 1184 -26.33 -7.65 51.66
CA LEU A 1184 -26.00 -9.00 52.16
C LEU A 1184 -26.42 -9.21 53.63
N PHE A 1185 -26.49 -8.14 54.42
CA PHE A 1185 -26.83 -8.18 55.85
C PHE A 1185 -28.22 -8.80 56.10
N GLY A 1186 -29.18 -8.53 55.22
CA GLY A 1186 -30.54 -9.06 55.34
C GLY A 1186 -30.62 -10.58 55.18
N GLY A 1187 -29.86 -11.16 54.26
CA GLY A 1187 -29.80 -12.61 54.07
C GLY A 1187 -29.02 -13.32 55.16
N LEU A 1188 -27.87 -12.77 55.52
CA LEU A 1188 -26.96 -13.33 56.52
C LEU A 1188 -27.62 -13.45 57.91
N THR A 1189 -28.37 -12.45 58.33
CA THR A 1189 -29.09 -12.44 59.62
C THR A 1189 -30.18 -13.52 59.70
N VAL A 1190 -30.92 -13.73 58.61
CA VAL A 1190 -31.98 -14.76 58.55
C VAL A 1190 -31.38 -16.17 58.57
N VAL A 1191 -30.32 -16.41 57.80
CA VAL A 1191 -29.65 -17.73 57.73
C VAL A 1191 -29.02 -18.09 59.08
N LEU A 1192 -28.32 -17.15 59.72
CA LEU A 1192 -27.70 -17.37 61.03
C LEU A 1192 -28.73 -17.65 62.13
N LYS A 1193 -29.93 -17.04 62.07
CA LYS A 1193 -31.02 -17.34 63.02
C LYS A 1193 -31.56 -18.76 62.90
N ILE A 1194 -31.39 -19.42 61.76
CA ILE A 1194 -31.81 -20.81 61.55
C ILE A 1194 -30.66 -21.76 61.90
N PHE A 1195 -29.45 -21.47 61.43
CA PHE A 1195 -28.31 -22.36 61.58
C PHE A 1195 -27.75 -22.44 63.00
N VAL A 1196 -27.72 -21.33 63.75
CA VAL A 1196 -27.14 -21.29 65.11
C VAL A 1196 -27.86 -22.22 66.10
N PRO A 1197 -29.21 -22.23 66.22
CA PRO A 1197 -29.88 -23.15 67.13
C PRO A 1197 -29.77 -24.62 66.69
N ILE A 1198 -29.70 -24.89 65.38
CA ILE A 1198 -29.52 -26.25 64.84
C ILE A 1198 -28.11 -26.76 65.13
N SER A 1199 -27.07 -25.97 64.85
CA SER A 1199 -25.68 -26.34 65.12
C SER A 1199 -25.41 -26.47 66.61
N ALA A 1200 -25.98 -25.59 67.46
CA ALA A 1200 -25.90 -25.70 68.91
C ALA A 1200 -26.54 -27.01 69.43
N LYS A 1201 -27.69 -27.43 68.87
CA LYS A 1201 -28.33 -28.72 69.19
C LYS A 1201 -27.49 -29.92 68.74
N ILE A 1202 -26.88 -29.86 67.56
CA ILE A 1202 -26.01 -30.92 67.03
C ILE A 1202 -24.73 -31.05 67.87
N VAL A 1203 -24.06 -29.93 68.16
CA VAL A 1203 -22.86 -29.88 69.02
C VAL A 1203 -23.16 -30.38 70.43
N ARG A 1204 -24.36 -30.10 70.97
CA ARG A 1204 -24.83 -30.71 72.24
C ARG A 1204 -25.00 -32.21 72.13
N LYS A 1205 -25.61 -32.72 71.05
CA LYS A 1205 -25.78 -34.17 70.82
C LYS A 1205 -24.42 -34.88 70.73
N ILE A 1206 -23.46 -34.28 70.05
CA ILE A 1206 -22.07 -34.76 69.95
C ILE A 1206 -21.34 -34.69 71.30
N ARG A 1207 -21.52 -33.61 72.08
CA ARG A 1207 -20.96 -33.51 73.45
C ARG A 1207 -21.57 -34.51 74.43
N ILE A 1208 -22.86 -34.83 74.30
CA ILE A 1208 -23.54 -35.84 75.12
C ILE A 1208 -23.05 -37.24 74.75
N TYR A 1209 -22.86 -37.52 73.45
CA TYR A 1209 -22.26 -38.76 72.96
C TYR A 1209 -20.81 -38.95 73.44
N HIS A 1210 -19.98 -37.90 73.37
CA HIS A 1210 -18.61 -37.93 73.92
C HIS A 1210 -18.55 -38.00 75.45
N ARG A 1211 -19.52 -37.42 76.17
CA ARG A 1211 -19.64 -37.58 77.63
C ARG A 1211 -20.01 -39.02 77.99
N GLN A 1212 -20.92 -39.66 77.26
CA GLN A 1212 -21.27 -41.07 77.46
C GLN A 1212 -20.09 -42.02 77.17
N GLN A 1213 -19.25 -41.75 76.16
CA GLN A 1213 -18.02 -42.53 75.96
C GLN A 1213 -16.96 -42.30 77.05
N ARG A 1214 -16.84 -41.07 77.60
CA ARG A 1214 -15.95 -40.82 78.74
C ARG A 1214 -16.41 -41.53 80.01
N THR A 1215 -17.72 -41.62 80.27
CA THR A 1215 -18.24 -42.36 81.44
C THR A 1215 -18.03 -43.87 81.33
N VAL A 1216 -18.03 -44.42 80.12
CA VAL A 1216 -17.70 -45.84 79.88
C VAL A 1216 -16.21 -46.11 80.06
N MET A 1217 -15.33 -45.18 79.65
CA MET A 1217 -13.89 -45.27 79.85
C MET A 1217 -13.45 -45.03 81.32
N THR A 1218 -14.22 -44.27 82.11
CA THR A 1218 -14.02 -44.17 83.57
C THR A 1218 -14.62 -45.33 84.37
N MET A 1219 -15.59 -46.09 83.85
CA MET A 1219 -16.06 -47.32 84.51
C MET A 1219 -15.10 -48.49 84.31
N THR A 1220 -14.44 -48.61 83.14
CA THR A 1220 -13.40 -49.63 82.91
C THR A 1220 -12.11 -49.39 83.71
N THR A 1221 -11.81 -48.15 84.11
CA THR A 1221 -10.62 -47.82 84.92
C THR A 1221 -10.86 -47.93 86.44
N VAL A 1222 -12.12 -48.02 86.88
CA VAL A 1222 -12.47 -48.25 88.30
C VAL A 1222 -12.57 -49.75 88.61
N GLU A 1223 -12.91 -50.60 87.64
CA GLU A 1223 -12.89 -52.07 87.83
C GLU A 1223 -11.47 -52.66 87.87
N GLU A 1224 -10.46 -52.06 87.21
CA GLU A 1224 -9.06 -52.52 87.32
C GLU A 1224 -8.35 -52.11 88.63
N GLN A 1225 -8.85 -51.10 89.37
CA GLN A 1225 -8.26 -50.66 90.64
C GLN A 1225 -8.82 -51.40 91.88
N GLN A 1226 -9.94 -52.12 91.76
CA GLN A 1226 -10.48 -52.97 92.83
C GLN A 1226 -9.94 -54.40 92.83
N GLN A 1227 -9.18 -54.82 91.81
CA GLN A 1227 -8.59 -56.16 91.71
C GLN A 1227 -7.10 -56.22 92.12
N ASN A 1228 -6.45 -55.07 92.36
CA ASN A 1228 -5.05 -54.98 92.82
C ASN A 1228 -4.87 -54.68 94.33
N ASN A 1229 -5.95 -54.62 95.11
CA ASN A 1229 -5.89 -54.49 96.58
C ASN A 1229 -6.25 -55.80 97.32
N ASN A 1230 -6.32 -56.92 96.61
CA ASN A 1230 -6.31 -58.28 97.15
C ASN A 1230 -5.26 -59.12 96.40
N ASN A 1231 -3.99 -58.71 96.51
CA ASN A 1231 -2.77 -59.54 96.49
C ASN A 1231 -1.55 -58.70 96.84
#